data_AF-A0A7C6XXU4-F1
#
_entry.id   AF-A0A7C6XXU4-F1
#
_cell.length_a   1.000
_cell.length_b   1.000
_cell.length_c   1.000
_cell.angle_alpha   90.00
_cell.angle_beta   90.00
_cell.angle_gamma   90.00
#
_symmetry.space_group_name_H-M   'P 1'
#
loop_
_entity.id
_entity.type
_entity.pdbx_description
1 polymer ?
#
loop_
_entity_poly.entity_id
_entity_poly.type
_entity_poly.pdbx_seq_one_letter_code
_entity_poly.pdbx_strand_id
1 'polypeptide(L)'
;KDTMVSIGEPVIPSKVVTTVSGALDFAMEIGYPAIVRPAFTLGGTGGGIAETPEELKEIATNGIRLSPIGQILIEKCVSGWKEIEFEVIRDKAGNKITVCSMENVDPVGVHTGDSIVVAPAVTLSKQEYEKLRTAALNIVEALGVFGGCNCQFALHPTSGEYAVIEVNPRVSRSSALASKATGYPIAKVAAKIAVGYQLDEIINVVPGKKSAFFEPELDYIVVKVPKFPFDKFIYAKRTLGTQMKATGEVMAIGSSFEHALMKAIRGAEIGVDSLNLPQLAFKSDAEIKQMLSICDDRRIFVVFEALKRGISTDVIYEATKIDYWFLEKLRKMAEFELSLPSNLTEEAYLKGKKLGFPDSVLERLSGQKVTNPMAYSYRMVHDCSAESATESPYFYSVCGGENEAKTFIEQKKSNKKRVIVFGSGPIRIGQGIEFDYASVHCVWALKKAGFEVIIVNNNPETVSTDFDTGDRLYFEPLTPEDVMHIIRTEQPYGVVVAFGGQTAIKLTKFLDRQGVKILGTSPDSIDEAEDRNRFDALLERLSIKRPAGAAVNTEEEALATAARLGFPVLIRPSYVLGGQNMTIAFCEDDVKEYMRRILETHPDAPVLIDQYLMGVEIEVDAICDGKDILIPGIMEHVERAGVHSGDSIAVYPAWNLTGALADELVEYTKKLALALETKGLINIQYVIRDHEIYVIEVNPRSSRTVPYISKVTGVPMVELATRAMLGEPLADMGFGTGLYQTAPYVAVKVPVFSFEKLADVDTLLGPEMKSTGEVLGLGKTLDEALYKGMVAAGYTMKKTGGVLMSVQDIDKAEVVDTAKSFAALGFQLYATKGTAALLTRAGLSVETVSKLHEEGENVIDYLESGKVDYVVSTSSKGRIPSRDSVKIRRKAVERAIPCLTSLDTANALVLSLKSRYSQNSTELVDINRMRKERQTLKFVKLHGTGNDYIYFDCLQTPIQSPESLSVHLSERNLGIGGCGIILIEPSLVADAKMRIFNRDGSEASMCGNGIRCVGKYLFDNGLVSRHQIAIETLSGVKSLTLYERGGKVHSVRVNMGKAELAPEKVPVLLPGPSVLGRKVAIDGKDLEISCVSMGNPQCVVFCDEVDLLAVETLGPAIENASIFPERTNVAFVQVVSKNTLKVRIWERGSGESMASGTGACAAAVAAAELGYCEKGGNINVRLKGGTMLVQYTDEAVYMTGDAVKAFEGTVEV
;
A
#
# COMPACT_ATOMS: atom_id res chain seq x y z
N LYS A 1 -14.41 26.23 6.42
CA LYS A 1 -14.66 27.68 6.21
C LYS A 1 -15.83 28.19 7.05
N ASP A 2 -17.07 27.74 6.80
CA ASP A 2 -18.27 28.28 7.48
C ASP A 2 -18.18 28.21 9.00
N THR A 3 -17.65 27.11 9.55
CA THR A 3 -17.36 27.00 10.99
C THR A 3 -16.46 28.13 11.49
N MET A 4 -15.36 28.42 10.80
CA MET A 4 -14.41 29.47 11.19
C MET A 4 -15.08 30.85 11.19
N VAL A 5 -15.85 31.14 10.14
CA VAL A 5 -16.63 32.38 10.04
C VAL A 5 -17.64 32.50 11.19
N SER A 6 -18.30 31.39 11.57
CA SER A 6 -19.29 31.39 12.65
C SER A 6 -18.71 31.71 14.04
N ILE A 7 -17.42 31.41 14.25
CA ILE A 7 -16.71 31.71 15.50
C ILE A 7 -15.82 32.97 15.40
N GLY A 8 -15.89 33.70 14.28
CA GLY A 8 -15.14 34.93 14.06
C GLY A 8 -13.66 34.75 13.75
N GLU A 9 -13.22 33.53 13.41
CA GLU A 9 -11.84 33.26 13.02
C GLU A 9 -11.58 33.69 11.57
N PRO A 10 -10.44 34.36 11.29
CA PRO A 10 -10.11 34.84 9.96
C PRO A 10 -9.81 33.66 9.02
N VAL A 11 -10.43 33.69 7.85
CA VAL A 11 -10.20 32.73 6.77
C VAL A 11 -9.60 33.43 5.57
N ILE A 12 -8.79 32.71 4.81
CA ILE A 12 -8.29 33.20 3.53
C ILE A 12 -9.51 33.45 2.62
N PRO A 13 -9.57 34.59 1.88
CA PRO A 13 -10.61 34.83 0.89
C PRO A 13 -10.67 33.68 -0.11
N SER A 14 -11.78 32.95 -0.09
CA SER A 14 -11.90 31.68 -0.82
C SER A 14 -13.31 31.39 -1.29
N LYS A 15 -13.45 30.55 -2.33
CA LYS A 15 -14.75 30.12 -2.87
C LYS A 15 -14.68 28.65 -3.30
N VAL A 16 -15.66 27.86 -2.88
CA VAL A 16 -15.85 26.49 -3.37
C VAL A 16 -16.47 26.57 -4.76
N VAL A 17 -15.87 25.87 -5.71
CA VAL A 17 -16.33 25.80 -7.09
C VAL A 17 -16.30 24.35 -7.60
N THR A 18 -17.20 24.04 -8.52
CA THR A 18 -17.34 22.71 -9.16
C THR A 18 -17.02 22.76 -10.65
N THR A 19 -16.67 23.94 -11.17
CA THR A 19 -16.38 24.16 -12.60
C THR A 19 -15.14 25.03 -12.74
N VAL A 20 -14.42 24.81 -13.85
CA VAL A 20 -13.21 25.58 -14.18
C VAL A 20 -13.54 27.03 -14.46
N SER A 21 -14.70 27.31 -15.08
CA SER A 21 -15.17 28.69 -15.27
C SER A 21 -15.38 29.39 -13.93
N GLY A 22 -16.04 28.74 -12.96
CA GLY A 22 -16.22 29.30 -11.62
C GLY A 22 -14.88 29.57 -10.91
N ALA A 23 -13.85 28.76 -11.17
CA ALA A 23 -12.51 28.99 -10.64
C ALA A 23 -11.86 30.24 -11.22
N LEU A 24 -11.91 30.40 -12.56
CA LEU A 24 -11.37 31.56 -13.27
C LEU A 24 -12.10 32.85 -12.87
N ASP A 25 -13.44 32.80 -12.78
CA ASP A 25 -14.27 33.93 -12.38
C ASP A 25 -13.87 34.45 -11.00
N PHE A 26 -13.74 33.55 -10.03
CA PHE A 26 -13.35 33.94 -8.68
C PHE A 26 -11.89 34.42 -8.61
N ALA A 27 -10.97 33.81 -9.34
CA ALA A 27 -9.57 34.25 -9.39
C ALA A 27 -9.43 35.69 -9.91
N MET A 28 -10.31 36.13 -10.82
CA MET A 28 -10.37 37.54 -11.24
C MET A 28 -10.80 38.48 -10.11
N GLU A 29 -11.60 38.02 -9.15
CA GLU A 29 -12.02 38.81 -7.98
C GLU A 29 -10.90 38.94 -6.94
N ILE A 30 -10.15 37.86 -6.68
CA ILE A 30 -9.11 37.82 -5.63
C ILE A 30 -7.69 38.19 -6.12
N GLY A 31 -7.47 38.17 -7.43
CA GLY A 31 -6.17 38.36 -8.08
C GLY A 31 -5.28 37.11 -8.08
N TYR A 32 -4.27 37.13 -8.95
CA TYR A 32 -3.21 36.10 -9.02
C TYR A 32 -1.98 36.51 -8.19
N PRO A 33 -1.20 35.54 -7.68
CA PRO A 33 -1.43 34.09 -7.76
C PRO A 33 -2.63 33.60 -6.94
N ALA A 34 -3.25 32.50 -7.38
CA ALA A 34 -4.40 31.85 -6.72
C ALA A 34 -4.05 30.41 -6.34
N ILE A 35 -4.52 29.96 -5.18
CA ILE A 35 -4.30 28.58 -4.68
C ILE A 35 -5.52 27.73 -4.99
N VAL A 36 -5.29 26.51 -5.46
CA VAL A 36 -6.32 25.48 -5.68
C VAL A 36 -6.15 24.37 -4.65
N ARG A 37 -7.23 24.01 -3.93
CA ARG A 37 -7.26 22.87 -3.01
C ARG A 37 -8.46 21.96 -3.27
N PRO A 38 -8.27 20.72 -3.73
CA PRO A 38 -9.37 19.79 -3.93
C PRO A 38 -9.96 19.27 -2.63
N ALA A 39 -11.29 19.22 -2.54
CA ALA A 39 -11.97 18.69 -1.38
C ALA A 39 -11.73 17.18 -1.23
N PHE A 40 -11.61 16.70 0.01
CA PHE A 40 -11.38 15.29 0.38
C PHE A 40 -10.10 14.67 -0.22
N THR A 41 -9.08 15.49 -0.44
CA THR A 41 -7.73 15.04 -0.77
C THR A 41 -6.76 15.34 0.37
N LEU A 42 -5.61 14.66 0.42
CA LEU A 42 -4.60 14.83 1.46
C LEU A 42 -3.22 15.12 0.84
N GLY A 43 -2.37 15.85 1.57
CA GLY A 43 -1.01 16.16 1.13
C GLY A 43 -0.96 16.98 -0.17
N GLY A 44 -1.98 17.84 -0.38
CA GLY A 44 -2.11 18.71 -1.53
C GLY A 44 -2.38 18.03 -2.88
N THR A 45 -2.80 16.76 -2.93
CA THR A 45 -3.07 16.05 -4.20
C THR A 45 -4.05 16.83 -5.07
N GLY A 46 -3.65 17.11 -6.32
CA GLY A 46 -4.49 17.80 -7.30
C GLY A 46 -4.65 19.30 -7.05
N GLY A 47 -4.00 19.84 -6.02
CA GLY A 47 -3.91 21.26 -5.74
C GLY A 47 -2.63 21.90 -6.29
N GLY A 48 -2.51 23.20 -6.11
CA GLY A 48 -1.33 23.95 -6.58
C GLY A 48 -1.50 25.45 -6.49
N ILE A 49 -0.45 26.18 -6.85
CA ILE A 49 -0.44 27.64 -6.98
C ILE A 49 -0.47 27.94 -8.49
N ALA A 50 -1.44 28.73 -8.91
CA ALA A 50 -1.55 29.24 -10.27
C ALA A 50 -1.15 30.71 -10.29
N GLU A 51 -0.15 31.08 -11.09
CA GLU A 51 0.25 32.46 -11.33
C GLU A 51 -0.53 33.08 -12.51
N THR A 52 -1.03 32.23 -13.41
CA THR A 52 -1.74 32.66 -14.62
C THR A 52 -3.11 31.99 -14.76
N PRO A 53 -4.03 32.57 -15.57
CA PRO A 53 -5.29 31.94 -15.93
C PRO A 53 -5.14 30.56 -16.58
N GLU A 54 -4.10 30.39 -17.41
CA GLU A 54 -3.80 29.13 -18.08
C GLU A 54 -3.40 28.04 -17.08
N GLU A 55 -2.51 28.36 -16.14
CA GLU A 55 -2.14 27.46 -15.05
C GLU A 55 -3.34 27.11 -14.16
N LEU A 56 -4.18 28.11 -13.84
CA LEU A 56 -5.37 27.87 -13.02
C LEU A 56 -6.32 26.92 -13.73
N LYS A 57 -6.48 27.04 -15.05
CA LYS A 57 -7.33 26.15 -15.83
C LYS A 57 -6.84 24.70 -15.73
N GLU A 58 -5.53 24.48 -15.84
CA GLU A 58 -4.92 23.15 -15.72
C GLU A 58 -5.12 22.57 -14.30
N ILE A 59 -4.70 23.32 -13.28
CA ILE A 59 -4.75 22.88 -11.89
C ILE A 59 -6.20 22.65 -11.44
N ALA A 60 -7.13 23.56 -11.76
CA ALA A 60 -8.55 23.41 -11.43
C ALA A 60 -9.19 22.20 -12.11
N THR A 61 -8.85 21.94 -13.37
CA THR A 61 -9.35 20.75 -14.11
C THR A 61 -8.90 19.47 -13.41
N ASN A 62 -7.63 19.39 -13.06
CA ASN A 62 -7.09 18.24 -12.34
C ASN A 62 -7.70 18.10 -10.94
N GLY A 63 -7.81 19.19 -10.21
CA GLY A 63 -8.36 19.22 -8.86
C GLY A 63 -9.82 18.80 -8.78
N ILE A 64 -10.68 19.28 -9.69
CA ILE A 64 -12.10 18.87 -9.74
C ILE A 64 -12.20 17.38 -10.03
N ARG A 65 -11.36 16.85 -10.93
CA ARG A 65 -11.35 15.42 -11.27
C ARG A 65 -10.90 14.55 -10.10
N LEU A 66 -9.84 14.97 -9.38
CA LEU A 66 -9.26 14.20 -8.28
C LEU A 66 -10.07 14.30 -6.99
N SER A 67 -10.89 15.34 -6.83
CA SER A 67 -11.81 15.44 -5.70
C SER A 67 -12.88 14.34 -5.78
N PRO A 68 -13.04 13.50 -4.74
CA PRO A 68 -14.09 12.48 -4.69
C PRO A 68 -15.52 13.02 -4.86
N ILE A 69 -15.72 14.32 -4.61
CA ILE A 69 -17.02 14.99 -4.71
C ILE A 69 -17.05 16.07 -5.81
N GLY A 70 -16.03 16.15 -6.65
CA GLY A 70 -15.97 17.10 -7.76
C GLY A 70 -15.83 18.57 -7.33
N GLN A 71 -15.22 18.85 -6.17
CA GLN A 71 -15.12 20.20 -5.61
C GLN A 71 -13.66 20.64 -5.42
N ILE A 72 -13.39 21.90 -5.75
CA ILE A 72 -12.15 22.58 -5.39
C ILE A 72 -12.45 23.88 -4.65
N LEU A 73 -11.54 24.26 -3.76
CA LEU A 73 -11.51 25.55 -3.11
C LEU A 73 -10.46 26.41 -3.81
N ILE A 74 -10.88 27.57 -4.34
CA ILE A 74 -9.97 28.59 -4.86
C ILE A 74 -9.73 29.62 -3.77
N GLU A 75 -8.48 29.93 -3.46
CA GLU A 75 -8.11 30.84 -2.38
C GLU A 75 -7.10 31.90 -2.82
N LYS A 76 -7.14 33.06 -2.17
CA LYS A 76 -6.11 34.09 -2.31
C LYS A 76 -4.76 33.52 -1.86
N CYS A 77 -3.72 33.71 -2.66
CA CYS A 77 -2.39 33.28 -2.29
C CYS A 77 -1.83 34.13 -1.13
N VAL A 78 -1.45 33.45 -0.06
CA VAL A 78 -0.77 34.02 1.12
C VAL A 78 0.67 33.50 1.22
N SER A 79 1.26 33.08 0.09
CA SER A 79 2.63 32.57 0.07
C SER A 79 3.63 33.59 0.59
N GLY A 80 4.64 33.11 1.31
CA GLY A 80 5.61 33.96 1.99
C GLY A 80 5.20 34.41 3.40
N TRP A 81 3.97 34.12 3.86
CA TRP A 81 3.60 34.26 5.27
C TRP A 81 4.27 33.16 6.12
N LYS A 82 4.38 33.37 7.43
CA LYS A 82 4.85 32.33 8.35
C LYS A 82 3.79 31.22 8.44
N GLU A 83 4.21 29.96 8.45
CA GLU A 83 3.32 28.82 8.63
C GLU A 83 3.51 28.21 10.01
N ILE A 84 2.45 28.27 10.82
CA ILE A 84 2.43 27.88 12.23
C ILE A 84 1.43 26.76 12.44
N GLU A 85 1.82 25.73 13.19
CA GLU A 85 0.94 24.60 13.51
C GLU A 85 0.78 24.46 15.03
N PHE A 86 -0.42 24.07 15.46
CA PHE A 86 -0.71 23.69 16.84
C PHE A 86 -1.32 22.29 16.89
N GLU A 87 -0.73 21.44 17.73
CA GLU A 87 -1.33 20.17 18.12
C GLU A 87 -2.20 20.38 19.36
N VAL A 88 -3.47 20.01 19.25
CA VAL A 88 -4.50 20.24 20.25
C VAL A 88 -5.10 18.91 20.67
N ILE A 89 -5.38 18.74 21.96
CA ILE A 89 -6.21 17.66 22.47
C ILE A 89 -7.41 18.23 23.21
N ARG A 90 -8.58 17.64 22.99
CA ARG A 90 -9.82 17.98 23.71
C ARG A 90 -10.58 16.73 24.15
N ASP A 91 -11.11 16.73 25.37
CA ASP A 91 -11.99 15.68 25.89
C ASP A 91 -13.48 16.06 25.87
N LYS A 92 -14.34 15.13 26.33
CA LYS A 92 -15.80 15.32 26.34
C LYS A 92 -16.29 16.24 27.47
N ALA A 93 -15.49 16.45 28.52
CA ALA A 93 -15.80 17.38 29.60
C ALA A 93 -15.52 18.84 29.22
N GLY A 94 -14.84 19.07 28.10
CA GLY A 94 -14.49 20.39 27.60
C GLY A 94 -13.07 20.81 27.99
N ASN A 95 -12.30 19.94 28.66
CA ASN A 95 -10.88 20.18 28.88
C ASN A 95 -10.16 20.17 27.54
N LYS A 96 -9.28 21.16 27.33
CA LYS A 96 -8.55 21.34 26.07
C LYS A 96 -7.17 21.93 26.34
N ILE A 97 -6.17 21.45 25.61
CA ILE A 97 -4.76 21.82 25.76
C ILE A 97 -4.08 21.91 24.39
N THR A 98 -3.09 22.80 24.27
CA THR A 98 -2.12 22.76 23.17
C THR A 98 -0.89 21.97 23.59
N VAL A 99 -0.68 20.81 22.98
CA VAL A 99 0.44 19.91 23.29
C VAL A 99 1.75 20.44 22.72
N CYS A 100 1.73 21.00 21.51
CA CYS A 100 2.93 21.49 20.85
C CYS A 100 2.58 22.60 19.85
N SER A 101 3.44 23.62 19.77
CA SER A 101 3.47 24.60 18.70
C SER A 101 4.65 24.32 17.77
N MET A 102 4.45 24.39 16.46
CA MET A 102 5.50 24.20 15.48
C MET A 102 5.55 25.40 14.53
N GLU A 103 6.76 25.75 14.09
CA GLU A 103 6.99 26.83 13.14
C GLU A 103 7.78 26.29 11.95
N ASN A 104 7.30 26.57 10.75
CA ASN A 104 7.97 26.15 9.53
C ASN A 104 9.07 27.16 9.18
N VAL A 105 10.26 26.67 8.85
CA VAL A 105 11.38 27.49 8.35
C VAL A 105 11.07 27.94 6.92
N ASP A 106 10.53 27.02 6.12
CA ASP A 106 9.98 27.35 4.82
C ASP A 106 8.61 28.02 5.00
N PRO A 107 8.38 29.21 4.40
CA PRO A 107 7.12 29.92 4.56
C PRO A 107 5.98 29.27 3.76
N VAL A 108 4.75 29.75 3.98
CA VAL A 108 3.55 29.28 3.27
C VAL A 108 3.81 29.23 1.77
N GLY A 109 3.44 28.11 1.16
CA GLY A 109 3.71 27.80 -0.24
C GLY A 109 4.49 26.49 -0.41
N VAL A 110 5.23 26.08 0.62
CA VAL A 110 5.79 24.73 0.76
C VAL A 110 4.93 23.95 1.75
N HIS A 111 4.45 22.77 1.36
CA HIS A 111 3.67 21.92 2.24
C HIS A 111 4.45 21.56 3.51
N THR A 112 3.84 21.59 4.70
CA THR A 112 4.52 21.32 5.99
C THR A 112 5.32 20.01 6.02
N GLY A 113 4.80 18.96 5.35
CA GLY A 113 5.50 17.69 5.14
C GLY A 113 6.82 17.79 4.34
N ASP A 114 6.95 18.77 3.44
CA ASP A 114 8.15 19.07 2.64
C ASP A 114 8.99 20.23 3.21
N SER A 115 8.51 20.90 4.25
CA SER A 115 9.21 22.00 4.93
C SER A 115 10.20 21.49 5.98
N ILE A 116 11.24 22.27 6.25
CA ILE A 116 11.97 22.17 7.54
C ILE A 116 11.08 22.79 8.62
N VAL A 117 10.90 22.09 9.74
CA VAL A 117 9.98 22.51 10.83
C VAL A 117 10.72 22.51 12.17
N VAL A 118 10.43 23.49 13.01
CA VAL A 118 10.98 23.58 14.37
C VAL A 118 9.89 23.50 15.44
N ALA A 119 10.22 22.96 16.60
CA ALA A 119 9.40 23.01 17.80
C ALA A 119 10.26 23.42 19.02
N PRO A 120 9.79 24.33 19.89
CA PRO A 120 8.55 25.11 19.78
C PRO A 120 8.62 26.17 18.65
N ALA A 121 7.55 26.96 18.46
CA ALA A 121 7.63 28.17 17.65
C ALA A 121 8.58 29.20 18.29
N VAL A 122 9.41 29.87 17.49
CA VAL A 122 10.56 30.66 17.97
C VAL A 122 10.48 32.15 17.62
N THR A 123 9.67 32.54 16.64
CA THR A 123 9.58 33.95 16.19
C THR A 123 8.27 34.66 16.59
N LEU A 124 7.40 33.98 17.34
CA LEU A 124 6.14 34.56 17.81
C LEU A 124 6.35 35.40 19.06
N SER A 125 5.79 36.62 19.07
CA SER A 125 5.61 37.34 20.32
C SER A 125 4.61 36.60 21.22
N LYS A 126 4.66 36.86 22.53
CA LYS A 126 3.68 36.30 23.48
C LYS A 126 2.23 36.57 23.06
N GLN A 127 1.96 37.76 22.51
CA GLN A 127 0.62 38.13 22.06
C GLN A 127 0.18 37.32 20.84
N GLU A 128 1.05 37.13 19.86
CA GLU A 128 0.76 36.30 18.68
C GLU A 128 0.58 34.84 19.06
N TYR A 129 1.43 34.31 19.93
CA TYR A 129 1.33 32.94 20.44
C TYR A 129 -0.03 32.69 21.11
N GLU A 130 -0.42 33.52 22.09
CA GLU A 130 -1.70 33.37 22.79
C GLU A 130 -2.90 33.53 21.86
N LYS A 131 -2.79 34.41 20.85
CA LYS A 131 -3.83 34.60 19.84
C LYS A 131 -4.06 33.32 19.02
N LEU A 132 -2.99 32.74 18.47
CA LEU A 132 -3.07 31.51 17.67
C LEU A 132 -3.43 30.29 18.51
N ARG A 133 -2.90 30.20 19.74
CA ARG A 133 -3.27 29.18 20.73
C ARG A 133 -4.77 29.22 21.04
N THR A 134 -5.30 30.40 21.35
CA THR A 134 -6.73 30.60 21.62
C THR A 134 -7.59 30.22 20.41
N ALA A 135 -7.18 30.63 19.20
CA ALA A 135 -7.84 30.26 17.96
C ALA A 135 -7.89 28.73 17.80
N ALA A 136 -6.76 28.03 17.96
CA ALA A 136 -6.69 26.57 17.85
C ALA A 136 -7.65 25.87 18.84
N LEU A 137 -7.68 26.32 20.09
CA LEU A 137 -8.58 25.78 21.12
C LEU A 137 -10.07 26.05 20.82
N ASN A 138 -10.42 27.18 20.23
CA ASN A 138 -11.79 27.52 19.85
C ASN A 138 -12.25 26.73 18.61
N ILE A 139 -11.35 26.56 17.64
CA ILE A 139 -11.58 25.81 16.41
C ILE A 139 -11.92 24.35 16.71
N VAL A 140 -11.11 23.68 17.54
CA VAL A 140 -11.32 22.27 17.89
C VAL A 140 -12.62 22.06 18.66
N GLU A 141 -12.98 23.01 19.53
CA GLU A 141 -14.26 23.01 20.24
C GLU A 141 -15.44 23.18 19.29
N ALA A 142 -15.39 24.15 18.38
CA ALA A 142 -16.46 24.43 17.42
C ALA A 142 -16.68 23.27 16.43
N LEU A 143 -15.62 22.53 16.10
CA LEU A 143 -15.70 21.32 15.27
C LEU A 143 -16.22 20.10 16.03
N GLY A 144 -16.36 20.17 17.35
CA GLY A 144 -16.83 19.06 18.18
C GLY A 144 -15.86 17.87 18.22
N VAL A 145 -14.56 18.12 18.06
CA VAL A 145 -13.55 17.06 18.08
C VAL A 145 -13.30 16.61 19.53
N PHE A 146 -13.26 15.29 19.72
CA PHE A 146 -12.87 14.62 20.95
C PHE A 146 -11.67 13.70 20.65
N GLY A 147 -10.49 14.07 21.13
CA GLY A 147 -9.22 13.44 20.78
C GLY A 147 -8.17 14.47 20.32
N GLY A 148 -7.20 14.01 19.53
CA GLY A 148 -6.13 14.86 18.97
C GLY A 148 -6.49 15.49 17.63
N CYS A 149 -6.03 16.72 17.42
CA CYS A 149 -6.29 17.52 16.22
C CYS A 149 -5.12 18.48 15.94
N ASN A 150 -4.78 18.65 14.66
CA ASN A 150 -3.80 19.63 14.20
C ASN A 150 -4.50 20.85 13.58
N CYS A 151 -4.10 22.05 13.96
CA CYS A 151 -4.57 23.32 13.40
C CYS A 151 -3.42 24.07 12.72
N GLN A 152 -3.61 24.53 11.49
CA GLN A 152 -2.59 25.25 10.72
C GLN A 152 -2.99 26.70 10.46
N PHE A 153 -2.03 27.61 10.59
CA PHE A 153 -2.22 29.05 10.47
C PHE A 153 -1.16 29.68 9.57
N ALA A 154 -1.57 30.64 8.76
CA ALA A 154 -0.68 31.59 8.10
C ALA A 154 -0.62 32.86 8.96
N LEU A 155 0.57 33.33 9.34
CA LEU A 155 0.77 34.58 10.07
C LEU A 155 1.57 35.57 9.22
N HIS A 156 1.02 36.76 9.00
CA HIS A 156 1.68 37.82 8.24
C HIS A 156 2.93 38.30 9.01
N PRO A 157 4.12 38.34 8.38
CA PRO A 157 5.39 38.52 9.11
C PRO A 157 5.53 39.83 9.90
N THR A 158 4.80 40.89 9.53
CA THR A 158 4.99 42.24 10.09
C THR A 158 3.73 42.92 10.65
N SER A 159 2.54 42.33 10.47
CA SER A 159 1.27 43.00 10.85
C SER A 159 0.52 42.30 11.98
N GLY A 160 0.86 41.05 12.29
CA GLY A 160 0.10 40.21 13.24
C GLY A 160 -1.27 39.74 12.72
N GLU A 161 -1.58 40.01 11.45
CA GLU A 161 -2.72 39.42 10.75
C GLU A 161 -2.48 37.92 10.54
N TYR A 162 -3.49 37.09 10.78
CA TYR A 162 -3.39 35.64 10.55
C TYR A 162 -4.61 35.14 9.80
N ALA A 163 -4.49 33.97 9.21
CA ALA A 163 -5.61 33.25 8.63
C ALA A 163 -5.49 31.76 8.95
N VAL A 164 -6.62 31.10 9.19
CA VAL A 164 -6.69 29.64 9.31
C VAL A 164 -6.50 29.01 7.93
N ILE A 165 -5.55 28.08 7.80
CA ILE A 165 -5.26 27.35 6.57
C ILE A 165 -6.15 26.10 6.51
N GLU A 166 -5.96 25.18 7.45
CA GLU A 166 -6.72 23.94 7.55
C GLU A 166 -6.71 23.36 8.97
N VAL A 167 -7.58 22.38 9.19
CA VAL A 167 -7.71 21.65 10.45
C VAL A 167 -7.84 20.16 10.14
N ASN A 168 -7.01 19.35 10.78
CA ASN A 168 -6.99 17.91 10.62
C ASN A 168 -7.58 17.24 11.88
N PRO A 169 -8.84 16.78 11.88
CA PRO A 169 -9.53 16.23 13.06
C PRO A 169 -9.15 14.76 13.30
N ARG A 170 -7.84 14.48 13.34
CA ARG A 170 -7.23 13.17 13.54
C ARG A 170 -5.77 13.34 13.95
N VAL A 171 -5.13 12.25 14.36
CA VAL A 171 -3.67 12.18 14.41
C VAL A 171 -3.07 12.38 13.00
N SER A 172 -1.90 12.99 12.96
CA SER A 172 -1.17 13.43 11.78
C SER A 172 0.33 13.11 11.90
N ARG A 173 1.10 13.32 10.82
CA ARG A 173 2.56 13.32 10.89
C ARG A 173 3.08 14.35 11.91
N SER A 174 2.48 15.54 11.93
CA SER A 174 2.78 16.61 12.88
C SER A 174 2.49 16.18 14.33
N SER A 175 1.45 15.37 14.56
CA SER A 175 1.15 14.84 15.90
C SER A 175 2.17 13.78 16.35
N ALA A 176 2.72 12.99 15.41
CA ALA A 176 3.80 12.05 15.72
C ALA A 176 5.08 12.83 16.06
N LEU A 177 5.45 13.81 15.22
CA LEU A 177 6.56 14.73 15.47
C LEU A 177 6.42 15.43 16.84
N ALA A 178 5.24 15.99 17.14
CA ALA A 178 4.96 16.64 18.41
C ALA A 178 5.04 15.68 19.60
N SER A 179 4.58 14.44 19.45
CA SER A 179 4.67 13.43 20.51
C SER A 179 6.13 13.10 20.84
N LYS A 180 6.99 13.01 19.82
CA LYS A 180 8.43 12.81 20.02
C LYS A 180 9.12 14.06 20.54
N ALA A 181 8.75 15.24 20.05
CA ALA A 181 9.32 16.50 20.47
C ALA A 181 9.06 16.78 21.96
N THR A 182 7.87 16.44 22.46
CA THR A 182 7.43 16.78 23.83
C THR A 182 7.49 15.63 24.81
N GLY A 183 7.60 14.39 24.34
CA GLY A 183 7.38 13.18 25.13
C GLY A 183 5.90 12.92 25.47
N TYR A 184 4.96 13.78 25.05
CA TYR A 184 3.53 13.60 25.30
C TYR A 184 2.91 12.63 24.28
N PRO A 185 2.33 11.48 24.68
CA PRO A 185 1.87 10.46 23.72
C PRO A 185 0.46 10.75 23.17
N ILE A 186 0.35 11.68 22.22
CA ILE A 186 -0.93 12.20 21.69
C ILE A 186 -1.88 11.07 21.29
N ALA A 187 -1.42 10.09 20.50
CA ALA A 187 -2.26 8.99 20.03
C ALA A 187 -2.78 8.09 21.16
N LYS A 188 -1.95 7.78 22.16
CA LYS A 188 -2.35 6.95 23.32
C LYS A 188 -3.39 7.68 24.18
N VAL A 189 -3.24 8.98 24.35
CA VAL A 189 -4.20 9.82 25.09
C VAL A 189 -5.50 9.97 24.31
N ALA A 190 -5.43 10.27 23.01
CA ALA A 190 -6.59 10.39 22.14
C ALA A 190 -7.43 9.10 22.09
N ALA A 191 -6.79 7.92 22.06
CA ALA A 191 -7.49 6.64 22.11
C ALA A 191 -8.26 6.43 23.43
N LYS A 192 -7.71 6.86 24.58
CA LYS A 192 -8.41 6.80 25.87
C LYS A 192 -9.59 7.77 25.90
N ILE A 193 -9.43 8.98 25.38
CA ILE A 193 -10.54 9.96 25.26
C ILE A 193 -11.67 9.38 24.41
N ALA A 194 -11.34 8.72 23.29
CA ALA A 194 -12.33 8.13 22.39
C ALA A 194 -13.22 7.06 23.07
N VAL A 195 -12.73 6.39 24.11
CA VAL A 195 -13.51 5.42 24.91
C VAL A 195 -14.10 6.03 26.20
N GLY A 196 -14.05 7.36 26.36
CA GLY A 196 -14.78 8.09 27.39
C GLY A 196 -13.94 8.66 28.54
N TYR A 197 -12.62 8.48 28.55
CA TYR A 197 -11.77 9.08 29.58
C TYR A 197 -11.66 10.61 29.41
N GLN A 198 -11.47 11.30 30.52
CA GLN A 198 -11.13 12.73 30.56
C GLN A 198 -9.62 12.94 30.74
N LEU A 199 -9.11 14.10 30.34
CA LEU A 199 -7.67 14.41 30.40
C LEU A 199 -7.09 14.34 31.82
N ASP A 200 -7.87 14.71 32.83
CA ASP A 200 -7.52 14.65 34.24
C ASP A 200 -7.53 13.22 34.83
N GLU A 201 -8.30 12.32 34.24
CA GLU A 201 -8.36 10.89 34.61
C GLU A 201 -7.21 10.08 34.00
N ILE A 202 -6.66 10.53 32.87
CA ILE A 202 -5.57 9.84 32.19
C ILE A 202 -4.27 10.12 32.93
N ILE A 203 -3.75 9.10 33.61
CA ILE A 203 -2.42 9.17 34.24
C ILE A 203 -1.37 9.47 33.16
N ASN A 204 -0.55 10.48 33.44
CA ASN A 204 0.54 10.82 32.55
C ASN A 204 1.63 9.75 32.60
N VAL A 205 2.10 9.34 31.44
CA VAL A 205 3.29 8.48 31.32
C VAL A 205 4.57 9.29 31.36
N VAL A 206 4.51 10.61 31.11
CA VAL A 206 5.59 11.54 31.38
C VAL A 206 5.67 11.74 32.89
N PRO A 207 6.83 11.44 33.49
CA PRO A 207 6.93 11.44 34.94
C PRO A 207 6.85 12.83 35.57
N GLY A 208 6.49 12.86 36.86
CA GLY A 208 6.33 14.10 37.64
C GLY A 208 4.96 14.80 37.51
N LYS A 209 4.09 14.37 36.59
CA LYS A 209 2.72 14.87 36.45
C LYS A 209 1.69 13.81 36.83
N LYS A 210 0.62 14.22 37.54
CA LYS A 210 -0.44 13.31 37.99
C LYS A 210 -1.41 12.91 36.89
N SER A 211 -1.61 13.77 35.88
CA SER A 211 -2.54 13.55 34.78
C SER A 211 -2.02 14.12 33.46
N ALA A 212 -2.64 13.72 32.36
CA ALA A 212 -2.35 14.17 31.01
C ALA A 212 -2.92 15.57 30.71
N PHE A 213 -3.54 16.24 31.69
CA PHE A 213 -4.12 17.59 31.53
C PHE A 213 -3.09 18.69 31.84
N PHE A 214 -2.13 18.89 30.94
CA PHE A 214 -1.13 19.95 31.02
C PHE A 214 -0.60 20.27 29.61
N GLU A 215 0.01 21.44 29.45
CA GLU A 215 0.73 21.81 28.22
C GLU A 215 2.24 21.62 28.45
N PRO A 216 2.93 20.80 27.65
CA PRO A 216 4.38 20.58 27.79
C PRO A 216 5.20 21.86 27.56
N GLU A 217 6.23 22.06 28.39
CA GLU A 217 7.25 23.10 28.19
C GLU A 217 8.60 22.47 27.80
N LEU A 218 9.27 23.07 26.79
CA LEU A 218 10.50 22.56 26.18
C LEU A 218 11.67 23.49 26.53
N ASP A 219 12.78 22.96 27.08
CA ASP A 219 14.04 23.67 27.30
C ASP A 219 15.10 23.41 26.20
N TYR A 220 14.65 22.82 25.08
CA TYR A 220 15.44 22.51 23.89
C TYR A 220 14.70 22.89 22.60
N ILE A 221 15.39 22.81 21.48
CA ILE A 221 14.82 23.00 20.14
C ILE A 221 14.87 21.67 19.39
N VAL A 222 13.73 21.35 18.76
CA VAL A 222 13.58 20.23 17.84
C VAL A 222 13.59 20.76 16.41
N VAL A 223 14.30 20.08 15.52
CA VAL A 223 14.31 20.37 14.08
C VAL A 223 13.95 19.10 13.31
N LYS A 224 12.94 19.21 12.44
CA LYS A 224 12.58 18.19 11.46
C LYS A 224 13.11 18.58 10.09
N VAL A 225 13.71 17.63 9.38
CA VAL A 225 14.15 17.76 7.98
C VAL A 225 13.49 16.66 7.13
N PRO A 226 12.85 16.99 6.01
CA PRO A 226 12.26 16.01 5.10
C PRO A 226 13.31 15.21 4.33
N LYS A 227 13.01 13.94 4.02
CA LYS A 227 13.80 13.07 3.13
C LYS A 227 13.08 12.89 1.80
N PHE A 228 13.70 13.38 0.74
CA PHE A 228 13.18 13.29 -0.64
C PHE A 228 13.74 12.08 -1.41
N PRO A 229 13.00 11.56 -2.42
CA PRO A 229 13.40 10.41 -3.24
C PRO A 229 14.11 10.81 -4.56
N PHE A 230 14.67 12.01 -4.66
CA PHE A 230 15.26 12.51 -5.93
C PHE A 230 16.53 11.76 -6.35
N ASP A 231 17.13 10.98 -5.47
CA ASP A 231 18.17 10.01 -5.81
C ASP A 231 17.65 8.84 -6.67
N LYS A 232 16.36 8.50 -6.56
CA LYS A 232 15.68 7.47 -7.37
C LYS A 232 14.97 8.05 -8.61
N PHE A 233 14.53 9.31 -8.53
CA PHE A 233 13.78 9.98 -9.59
C PHE A 233 14.55 11.18 -10.15
N ILE A 234 15.64 10.90 -10.87
CA ILE A 234 16.60 11.91 -11.36
C ILE A 234 15.94 12.98 -12.26
N TYR A 235 14.91 12.59 -13.03
CA TYR A 235 14.18 13.50 -13.93
C TYR A 235 12.97 14.17 -13.29
N ALA A 236 12.70 13.92 -12.00
CA ALA A 236 11.63 14.59 -11.28
C ALA A 236 11.95 16.09 -11.09
N LYS A 237 10.92 16.93 -11.19
CA LYS A 237 10.93 18.31 -10.79
C LYS A 237 11.15 18.36 -9.28
N ARG A 238 12.27 18.97 -8.90
CA ARG A 238 12.68 19.16 -7.51
C ARG A 238 11.98 20.32 -6.82
N THR A 239 11.27 21.16 -7.59
CA THR A 239 10.52 22.31 -7.07
C THR A 239 9.49 21.84 -6.04
N LEU A 240 9.49 22.48 -4.88
CA LEU A 240 8.56 22.23 -3.78
C LEU A 240 7.36 23.17 -3.89
N GLY A 241 6.22 22.71 -3.41
CA GLY A 241 4.96 23.46 -3.46
C GLY A 241 3.97 22.93 -2.43
N THR A 242 2.68 23.13 -2.66
CA THR A 242 1.62 22.66 -1.76
C THR A 242 1.36 21.16 -1.82
N GLN A 243 1.91 20.43 -2.81
CA GLN A 243 1.84 18.98 -2.91
C GLN A 243 3.12 18.33 -2.40
N MET A 244 2.98 17.45 -1.41
CA MET A 244 4.09 16.77 -0.76
C MET A 244 4.82 15.79 -1.68
N LYS A 245 6.16 15.79 -1.62
CA LYS A 245 7.06 14.90 -2.36
C LYS A 245 8.03 14.11 -1.47
N ALA A 246 8.20 14.50 -0.20
CA ALA A 246 9.03 13.77 0.75
C ALA A 246 8.47 12.36 1.01
N THR A 247 9.37 11.36 1.07
CA THR A 247 9.03 9.96 1.38
C THR A 247 9.21 9.60 2.85
N GLY A 248 9.86 10.47 3.62
CA GLY A 248 10.06 10.31 5.05
C GLY A 248 10.65 11.58 5.65
N GLU A 249 11.07 11.50 6.92
CA GLU A 249 11.64 12.64 7.64
C GLU A 249 12.61 12.17 8.73
N VAL A 250 13.47 13.10 9.15
CA VAL A 250 14.35 12.97 10.30
C VAL A 250 14.01 14.05 11.31
N MET A 251 14.16 13.74 12.60
CA MET A 251 14.08 14.71 13.68
C MET A 251 15.41 14.74 14.45
N ALA A 252 15.78 15.91 14.96
CA ALA A 252 16.89 16.05 15.89
C ALA A 252 16.56 17.04 17.00
N ILE A 253 17.12 16.79 18.18
CA ILE A 253 16.95 17.63 19.37
C ILE A 253 18.29 18.26 19.73
N GLY A 254 18.32 19.55 20.05
CA GLY A 254 19.52 20.26 20.44
C GLY A 254 19.26 21.42 21.39
N SER A 255 20.30 21.85 22.08
CA SER A 255 20.28 23.02 22.99
C SER A 255 20.15 24.37 22.25
N SER A 256 20.24 24.35 20.92
CA SER A 256 20.01 25.51 20.06
C SER A 256 19.55 25.03 18.68
N PHE A 257 19.02 25.96 17.88
CA PHE A 257 18.60 25.68 16.50
C PHE A 257 19.80 25.25 15.65
N GLU A 258 20.94 25.92 15.78
CA GLU A 258 22.17 25.60 15.05
C GLU A 258 22.59 24.15 15.28
N HIS A 259 22.60 23.73 16.55
CA HIS A 259 22.99 22.38 16.94
C HIS A 259 21.98 21.34 16.45
N ALA A 260 20.68 21.58 16.66
CA ALA A 260 19.62 20.67 16.22
C ALA A 260 19.57 20.52 14.69
N LEU A 261 19.72 21.63 13.94
CA LEU A 261 19.76 21.61 12.49
C LEU A 261 20.95 20.80 11.97
N MET A 262 22.15 21.00 12.52
CA MET A 262 23.34 20.26 12.08
C MET A 262 23.21 18.75 12.36
N LYS A 263 22.54 18.37 13.45
CA LYS A 263 22.18 16.97 13.76
C LYS A 263 21.19 16.42 12.75
N ALA A 264 20.12 17.16 12.44
CA ALA A 264 19.11 16.74 11.48
C ALA A 264 19.73 16.53 10.09
N ILE A 265 20.58 17.46 9.62
CA ILE A 265 21.23 17.38 8.30
C ILE A 265 22.10 16.13 8.17
N ARG A 266 23.02 15.88 9.12
CA ARG A 266 23.87 14.67 9.06
C ARG A 266 23.08 13.37 9.29
N GLY A 267 21.94 13.45 9.98
CA GLY A 267 21.05 12.33 10.23
C GLY A 267 20.02 12.07 9.13
N ALA A 268 19.91 12.93 8.12
CA ALA A 268 18.92 12.83 7.05
C ALA A 268 19.28 11.79 5.97
N GLU A 269 20.47 11.16 6.05
CA GLU A 269 20.92 10.15 5.07
C GLU A 269 20.96 10.67 3.61
N ILE A 270 21.32 11.94 3.44
CA ILE A 270 21.44 12.63 2.14
C ILE A 270 22.89 12.77 1.65
N GLY A 271 23.85 12.14 2.32
CA GLY A 271 25.26 12.09 1.90
C GLY A 271 26.09 13.33 2.26
N VAL A 272 25.63 14.18 3.18
CA VAL A 272 26.40 15.30 3.72
C VAL A 272 26.46 15.24 5.24
N ASP A 273 27.53 15.81 5.81
CA ASP A 273 27.81 15.89 7.25
C ASP A 273 27.62 17.30 7.82
N SER A 274 27.35 18.28 6.94
CA SER A 274 27.24 19.71 7.24
C SER A 274 26.34 20.42 6.22
N LEU A 275 26.13 21.72 6.39
CA LEU A 275 25.36 22.58 5.45
C LEU A 275 26.11 22.89 4.14
N ASN A 276 27.26 22.26 3.89
CA ASN A 276 28.03 22.44 2.67
C ASN A 276 27.67 21.36 1.63
N LEU A 277 27.14 21.78 0.48
CA LEU A 277 26.98 20.95 -0.71
C LEU A 277 28.19 21.15 -1.65
N PRO A 278 29.02 20.12 -1.93
CA PRO A 278 30.20 20.25 -2.77
C PRO A 278 29.93 20.86 -4.15
N GLN A 279 28.77 20.57 -4.74
CA GLN A 279 28.40 21.05 -6.07
C GLN A 279 28.18 22.57 -6.12
N LEU A 280 27.87 23.21 -4.99
CA LEU A 280 27.65 24.66 -4.92
C LEU A 280 28.97 25.44 -4.88
N ALA A 281 30.07 24.85 -4.40
CA ALA A 281 31.36 25.52 -4.29
C ALA A 281 31.92 25.99 -5.65
N PHE A 282 31.59 25.28 -6.74
CA PHE A 282 32.04 25.61 -8.10
C PHE A 282 31.13 26.61 -8.83
N LYS A 283 30.02 27.03 -8.21
CA LYS A 283 29.08 28.00 -8.80
C LYS A 283 29.56 29.42 -8.62
N SER A 284 29.23 30.30 -9.56
CA SER A 284 29.45 31.75 -9.45
C SER A 284 28.44 32.41 -8.50
N ASP A 285 28.77 33.59 -7.97
CA ASP A 285 27.87 34.34 -7.08
C ASP A 285 26.54 34.71 -7.76
N ALA A 286 26.59 34.95 -9.08
CA ALA A 286 25.40 35.22 -9.89
C ALA A 286 24.49 33.97 -9.96
N GLU A 287 25.06 32.78 -10.14
CA GLU A 287 24.30 31.52 -10.12
C GLU A 287 23.69 31.26 -8.74
N ILE A 288 24.44 31.45 -7.65
CA ILE A 288 23.91 31.27 -6.29
C ILE A 288 22.74 32.23 -6.01
N LYS A 289 22.85 33.51 -6.42
CA LYS A 289 21.76 34.48 -6.30
C LYS A 289 20.51 34.07 -7.07
N GLN A 290 20.67 33.54 -8.28
CA GLN A 290 19.54 33.01 -9.07
C GLN A 290 18.90 31.79 -8.38
N MET A 291 19.72 30.91 -7.82
CA MET A 291 19.25 29.71 -7.11
C MET A 291 18.47 30.02 -5.83
N LEU A 292 18.67 31.18 -5.17
CA LEU A 292 17.88 31.58 -3.99
C LEU A 292 16.37 31.69 -4.27
N SER A 293 15.99 32.06 -5.50
CA SER A 293 14.59 32.15 -5.90
C SER A 293 13.98 30.79 -6.28
N ILE A 294 14.79 29.73 -6.36
CA ILE A 294 14.34 28.38 -6.67
C ILE A 294 13.97 27.69 -5.35
N CYS A 295 12.67 27.46 -5.15
CA CYS A 295 12.17 26.71 -4.00
C CYS A 295 12.26 25.20 -4.27
N ASP A 296 13.40 24.58 -3.95
CA ASP A 296 13.64 23.13 -4.10
C ASP A 296 14.25 22.49 -2.83
N ASP A 297 14.52 21.19 -2.88
CA ASP A 297 15.10 20.43 -1.76
C ASP A 297 16.54 20.85 -1.36
N ARG A 298 17.21 21.68 -2.17
CA ARG A 298 18.57 22.16 -1.91
C ARG A 298 18.60 23.57 -1.31
N ARG A 299 17.44 24.20 -1.14
CA ARG A 299 17.30 25.61 -0.76
C ARG A 299 18.11 26.00 0.47
N ILE A 300 18.06 25.21 1.56
CA ILE A 300 18.77 25.53 2.80
C ILE A 300 20.29 25.60 2.60
N PHE A 301 20.84 24.74 1.73
CA PHE A 301 22.27 24.72 1.40
C PHE A 301 22.66 25.90 0.50
N VAL A 302 21.78 26.29 -0.44
CA VAL A 302 21.97 27.49 -1.27
C VAL A 302 21.97 28.75 -0.39
N VAL A 303 21.05 28.83 0.58
CA VAL A 303 21.02 29.92 1.57
C VAL A 303 22.31 29.97 2.38
N PHE A 304 22.79 28.83 2.87
CA PHE A 304 24.05 28.77 3.63
C PHE A 304 25.27 29.22 2.78
N GLU A 305 25.37 28.75 1.53
CA GLU A 305 26.43 29.15 0.61
C GLU A 305 26.35 30.64 0.24
N ALA A 306 25.14 31.19 0.08
CA ALA A 306 24.94 32.62 -0.17
C ALA A 306 25.45 33.48 0.99
N LEU A 307 25.18 33.05 2.23
CA LEU A 307 25.67 33.71 3.45
C LEU A 307 27.19 33.64 3.54
N LYS A 308 27.81 32.49 3.22
CA LYS A 308 29.27 32.34 3.14
C LYS A 308 29.92 33.29 2.12
N ARG A 309 29.21 33.65 1.06
CA ARG A 309 29.67 34.60 0.03
C ARG A 309 29.41 36.06 0.37
N GLY A 310 28.88 36.35 1.56
CA GLY A 310 28.57 37.70 2.01
C GLY A 310 27.31 38.31 1.37
N ILE A 311 26.41 37.49 0.82
CA ILE A 311 25.09 37.97 0.39
C ILE A 311 24.28 38.32 1.65
N SER A 312 23.77 39.55 1.72
CA SER A 312 23.02 40.05 2.88
C SER A 312 21.73 39.26 3.12
N THR A 313 21.36 39.11 4.40
CA THR A 313 20.10 38.48 4.83
C THR A 313 18.88 39.13 4.20
N ASP A 314 18.87 40.44 3.94
CA ASP A 314 17.76 41.13 3.26
C ASP A 314 17.50 40.60 1.85
N VAL A 315 18.56 40.41 1.06
CA VAL A 315 18.45 39.85 -0.30
C VAL A 315 17.92 38.41 -0.25
N ILE A 316 18.37 37.64 0.73
CA ILE A 316 17.92 36.25 0.93
C ILE A 316 16.47 36.22 1.41
N TYR A 317 16.08 37.08 2.34
CA TYR A 317 14.71 37.22 2.81
C TYR A 317 13.79 37.61 1.66
N GLU A 318 14.16 38.56 0.82
CA GLU A 318 13.33 38.95 -0.33
C GLU A 318 13.11 37.80 -1.32
N ALA A 319 14.14 36.98 -1.55
CA ALA A 319 14.04 35.83 -2.45
C ALA A 319 13.30 34.63 -1.83
N THR A 320 13.42 34.42 -0.51
CA THR A 320 13.00 33.17 0.13
C THR A 320 11.82 33.32 1.09
N LYS A 321 11.65 34.50 1.67
CA LYS A 321 10.73 34.80 2.77
C LYS A 321 10.96 33.94 4.03
N ILE A 322 12.12 33.26 4.14
CA ILE A 322 12.57 32.60 5.36
C ILE A 322 12.84 33.67 6.42
N ASP A 323 12.26 33.53 7.61
CA ASP A 323 12.35 34.55 8.66
C ASP A 323 13.80 34.93 9.01
N TYR A 324 14.02 36.22 9.26
CA TYR A 324 15.33 36.78 9.62
C TYR A 324 15.98 36.06 10.80
N TRP A 325 15.21 35.55 11.76
CA TRP A 325 15.75 34.79 12.87
C TRP A 325 16.52 33.56 12.41
N PHE A 326 15.97 32.77 11.47
CA PHE A 326 16.65 31.59 10.91
C PHE A 326 17.85 32.00 10.06
N LEU A 327 17.71 33.04 9.23
CA LEU A 327 18.80 33.54 8.39
C LEU A 327 19.99 34.02 9.23
N GLU A 328 19.74 34.72 10.33
CA GLU A 328 20.77 35.20 11.25
C GLU A 328 21.50 34.06 11.96
N LYS A 329 20.77 32.98 12.28
CA LYS A 329 21.35 31.75 12.85
C LYS A 329 22.27 31.04 11.87
N LEU A 330 21.84 30.89 10.61
CA LEU A 330 22.65 30.35 9.53
C LEU A 330 23.87 31.24 9.25
N ARG A 331 23.71 32.56 9.29
CA ARG A 331 24.80 33.53 9.09
C ARG A 331 25.90 33.34 10.13
N LYS A 332 25.54 33.18 11.41
CA LYS A 332 26.52 32.92 12.49
C LYS A 332 27.30 31.63 12.27
N MET A 333 26.65 30.59 11.74
CA MET A 333 27.32 29.33 11.40
C MET A 333 28.27 29.51 10.21
N ALA A 334 27.83 30.22 9.16
CA ALA A 334 28.65 30.53 7.99
C ALA A 334 29.87 31.40 8.34
N GLU A 335 29.68 32.43 9.17
CA GLU A 335 30.77 33.28 9.66
C GLU A 335 31.76 32.51 10.53
N PHE A 336 31.26 31.60 11.38
CA PHE A 336 32.13 30.73 12.16
C PHE A 336 33.01 29.88 11.24
N GLU A 337 32.42 29.24 10.22
CA GLU A 337 33.15 28.43 9.24
C GLU A 337 34.24 29.25 8.50
N LEU A 338 33.92 30.47 8.06
CA LEU A 338 34.87 31.35 7.39
C LEU A 338 35.96 31.90 8.32
N SER A 339 35.62 32.12 9.60
CA SER A 339 36.54 32.63 10.61
C SER A 339 37.43 31.54 11.22
N LEU A 340 37.19 30.27 10.88
CA LEU A 340 37.89 29.15 11.49
C LEU A 340 39.38 29.23 11.14
N PRO A 341 40.26 29.37 12.14
CA PRO A 341 41.69 29.49 11.89
C PRO A 341 42.27 28.19 11.33
N SER A 342 43.33 28.29 10.53
CA SER A 342 44.09 27.12 10.05
C SER A 342 44.76 26.32 11.18
N ASN A 343 44.82 26.90 12.40
CA ASN A 343 45.18 26.19 13.62
C ASN A 343 43.94 26.07 14.53
N LEU A 344 43.37 24.87 14.65
CA LEU A 344 42.17 24.62 15.47
C LEU A 344 42.48 24.82 16.97
N THR A 345 42.17 26.01 17.50
CA THR A 345 42.29 26.30 18.93
C THR A 345 41.19 25.60 19.72
N GLU A 346 41.42 25.35 21.01
CA GLU A 346 40.41 24.75 21.90
C GLU A 346 39.12 25.59 21.94
N GLU A 347 39.25 26.92 21.96
CA GLU A 347 38.11 27.83 21.92
C GLU A 347 37.30 27.71 20.61
N ALA A 348 37.98 27.69 19.46
CA ALA A 348 37.34 27.53 18.16
C ALA A 348 36.67 26.15 18.05
N TYR A 349 37.32 25.09 18.52
CA TYR A 349 36.76 23.75 18.59
C TYR A 349 35.48 23.70 19.43
N LEU A 350 35.51 24.21 20.67
CA LEU A 350 34.34 24.24 21.55
C LEU A 350 33.18 25.06 20.97
N LYS A 351 33.49 26.18 20.31
CA LYS A 351 32.48 26.99 19.61
C LYS A 351 31.86 26.20 18.45
N GLY A 352 32.67 25.49 17.65
CA GLY A 352 32.20 24.63 16.57
C GLY A 352 31.31 23.50 17.06
N LYS A 353 31.70 22.82 18.15
CA LYS A 353 30.86 21.78 18.78
C LYS A 353 29.52 22.34 19.23
N LYS A 354 29.49 23.49 19.90
CA LYS A 354 28.23 24.15 20.32
C LYS A 354 27.31 24.51 19.15
N LEU A 355 27.86 24.77 17.96
CA LEU A 355 27.11 24.99 16.73
C LEU A 355 26.71 23.68 16.02
N GLY A 356 27.09 22.53 16.57
CA GLY A 356 26.74 21.20 16.08
C GLY A 356 27.68 20.60 15.04
N PHE A 357 28.81 21.25 14.72
CA PHE A 357 29.77 20.74 13.74
C PHE A 357 30.40 19.42 14.25
N PRO A 358 30.40 18.35 13.44
CA PRO A 358 31.10 17.13 13.77
C PRO A 358 32.61 17.35 13.70
N ASP A 359 33.37 16.52 14.43
CA ASP A 359 34.83 16.64 14.54
C ASP A 359 35.47 16.56 13.15
N SER A 360 35.03 15.60 12.33
CA SER A 360 35.52 15.44 10.95
C SER A 360 35.36 16.68 10.06
N VAL A 361 34.31 17.48 10.27
CA VAL A 361 34.10 18.73 9.54
C VAL A 361 35.05 19.82 10.05
N LEU A 362 35.23 19.93 11.37
CA LEU A 362 36.18 20.88 11.96
C LEU A 362 37.62 20.56 11.54
N GLU A 363 37.98 19.28 11.45
CA GLU A 363 39.27 18.83 10.93
C GLU A 363 39.43 19.22 9.45
N ARG A 364 38.40 18.97 8.63
CA ARG A 364 38.42 19.29 7.21
C ARG A 364 38.52 20.79 6.94
N LEU A 365 37.83 21.62 7.72
CA LEU A 365 37.83 23.07 7.58
C LEU A 365 39.12 23.71 8.10
N SER A 366 39.67 23.21 9.22
CA SER A 366 40.90 23.76 9.81
C SER A 366 42.18 23.18 9.23
N GLY A 367 42.14 21.98 8.64
CA GLY A 367 43.31 21.22 8.21
C GLY A 367 44.10 20.57 9.36
N GLN A 368 43.56 20.59 10.59
CA GLN A 368 44.19 20.03 11.79
C GLN A 368 43.36 18.89 12.37
N LYS A 369 44.01 17.87 12.91
CA LYS A 369 43.30 16.78 13.61
C LYS A 369 42.85 17.22 15.01
N VAL A 370 41.67 16.77 15.42
CA VAL A 370 41.17 16.95 16.79
C VAL A 370 41.92 15.99 17.70
N THR A 371 42.74 16.52 18.59
CA THR A 371 43.58 15.73 19.51
C THR A 371 42.85 15.31 20.78
N ASN A 372 41.91 16.13 21.26
CA ASN A 372 41.11 15.85 22.45
C ASN A 372 39.61 16.05 22.15
N PRO A 373 38.95 15.06 21.51
CA PRO A 373 37.52 15.13 21.20
C PRO A 373 36.68 15.36 22.46
N MET A 374 35.83 16.38 22.44
CA MET A 374 34.89 16.68 23.51
C MET A 374 33.89 15.55 23.66
N ALA A 375 33.74 15.02 24.88
CA ALA A 375 32.68 14.06 25.18
C ALA A 375 31.31 14.75 25.13
N TYR A 376 30.34 14.12 24.46
CA TYR A 376 28.94 14.51 24.58
C TYR A 376 28.38 14.17 25.97
N SER A 377 27.58 15.10 26.47
CA SER A 377 26.66 14.86 27.57
C SER A 377 25.28 14.61 27.00
N TYR A 378 24.42 13.94 27.76
CA TYR A 378 23.05 13.66 27.34
C TYR A 378 22.08 14.29 28.31
N ARG A 379 21.06 14.95 27.78
CA ARG A 379 19.92 15.49 28.52
C ARG A 379 18.69 14.64 28.22
N MET A 380 17.80 14.56 29.19
CA MET A 380 16.55 13.85 29.09
C MET A 380 15.46 14.75 28.50
N VAL A 381 14.66 14.21 27.60
CA VAL A 381 13.41 14.83 27.17
C VAL A 381 12.43 14.73 28.33
N HIS A 382 12.10 15.87 28.91
CA HIS A 382 11.15 15.99 30.01
C HIS A 382 10.34 17.28 29.87
N ASP A 383 9.22 17.36 30.58
CA ASP A 383 8.51 18.61 30.79
C ASP A 383 9.15 19.36 31.96
N CYS A 384 9.74 20.52 31.68
CA CYS A 384 10.49 21.30 32.65
C CYS A 384 9.60 21.91 33.75
N SER A 385 8.27 21.87 33.58
CA SER A 385 7.30 22.37 34.57
C SER A 385 6.90 21.31 35.62
N ALA A 386 7.49 20.10 35.61
CA ALA A 386 7.18 19.02 36.56
C ALA A 386 7.97 19.13 37.88
N GLU A 387 7.27 19.07 39.03
CA GLU A 387 7.86 19.24 40.38
C GLU A 387 8.66 18.02 40.90
N SER A 388 8.73 16.89 40.17
CA SER A 388 9.38 15.65 40.64
C SER A 388 9.93 14.77 39.51
N ALA A 389 11.22 14.44 39.60
CA ALA A 389 11.96 13.53 38.74
C ALA A 389 11.61 12.06 39.00
N THR A 390 10.50 11.59 38.45
CA THR A 390 10.52 10.22 37.91
C THR A 390 11.06 10.36 36.47
N GLU A 391 11.71 9.36 35.91
CA GLU A 391 12.56 9.56 34.72
C GLU A 391 12.15 8.62 33.58
N SER A 392 11.66 9.17 32.47
CA SER A 392 11.46 8.44 31.22
C SER A 392 12.77 8.54 30.46
N PRO A 393 13.53 7.44 30.30
CA PRO A 393 14.92 7.48 29.84
C PRO A 393 15.02 7.72 28.33
N TYR A 394 14.66 8.93 27.93
CA TYR A 394 14.61 9.41 26.57
C TYR A 394 15.62 10.56 26.43
N PHE A 395 16.70 10.34 25.69
CA PHE A 395 17.89 11.20 25.71
C PHE A 395 18.22 11.83 24.36
N TYR A 396 18.87 12.99 24.42
CA TYR A 396 19.53 13.64 23.28
C TYR A 396 20.88 14.24 23.69
N SER A 397 21.80 14.33 22.74
CA SER A 397 23.16 14.84 22.97
C SER A 397 23.21 16.37 23.06
N VAL A 398 24.05 16.85 23.98
CA VAL A 398 24.43 18.25 24.15
C VAL A 398 25.95 18.38 24.32
N CYS A 399 26.49 19.54 23.94
CA CYS A 399 27.90 19.83 24.11
C CYS A 399 28.18 20.36 25.52
N GLY A 400 28.58 19.46 26.42
CA GLY A 400 29.01 19.77 27.78
C GLY A 400 27.85 19.81 28.78
N GLY A 401 28.16 20.15 30.02
CA GLY A 401 27.20 20.06 31.14
C GLY A 401 27.10 18.64 31.71
N GLU A 402 26.14 18.45 32.61
CA GLU A 402 25.87 17.15 33.24
C GLU A 402 25.36 16.12 32.22
N ASN A 403 25.83 14.87 32.33
CA ASN A 403 25.36 13.76 31.52
C ASN A 403 24.32 12.97 32.31
N GLU A 404 23.05 13.31 32.10
CA GLU A 404 21.91 12.71 32.79
C GLU A 404 21.74 11.23 32.45
N ALA A 405 22.11 10.80 31.24
CA ALA A 405 22.09 9.38 30.90
C ALA A 405 23.07 8.58 31.76
N LYS A 406 24.28 9.11 31.98
CA LYS A 406 25.26 8.51 32.88
C LYS A 406 24.74 8.49 34.32
N THR A 407 24.19 9.60 34.80
CA THR A 407 23.58 9.70 36.13
C THR A 407 22.47 8.66 36.31
N PHE A 408 21.56 8.52 35.35
CA PHE A 408 20.47 7.53 35.35
C PHE A 408 20.99 6.09 35.44
N ILE A 409 22.01 5.76 34.63
CA ILE A 409 22.64 4.43 34.64
C ILE A 409 23.22 4.11 36.03
N GLU A 410 23.93 5.07 36.63
CA GLU A 410 24.54 4.91 37.95
C GLU A 410 23.50 4.76 39.06
N GLN A 411 22.37 5.47 38.97
CA GLN A 411 21.27 5.39 39.93
C GLN A 411 20.47 4.09 39.84
N LYS A 412 20.20 3.58 38.64
CA LYS A 412 19.39 2.37 38.42
C LYS A 412 20.06 1.09 38.96
N LYS A 413 21.40 1.09 39.11
CA LYS A 413 22.21 -0.03 39.67
C LYS A 413 21.83 -1.41 39.13
N SER A 414 21.60 -1.50 37.82
CA SER A 414 21.23 -2.75 37.16
C SER A 414 22.45 -3.66 36.96
N ASN A 415 22.32 -4.94 37.30
CA ASN A 415 23.33 -5.97 37.01
C ASN A 415 23.16 -6.60 35.60
N LYS A 416 22.17 -6.14 34.83
CA LYS A 416 21.89 -6.68 33.49
C LYS A 416 22.95 -6.23 32.48
N LYS A 417 23.23 -7.09 31.50
CA LYS A 417 24.04 -6.71 30.34
C LYS A 417 23.26 -5.73 29.46
N ARG A 418 23.94 -4.70 28.97
CA ARG A 418 23.39 -3.66 28.09
C ARG A 418 23.61 -4.01 26.63
N VAL A 419 22.58 -3.93 25.80
CA VAL A 419 22.69 -4.13 24.34
C VAL A 419 22.12 -2.92 23.63
N ILE A 420 22.87 -2.38 22.66
CA ILE A 420 22.37 -1.30 21.79
C ILE A 420 21.80 -1.92 20.53
N VAL A 421 20.58 -1.53 20.16
CA VAL A 421 19.97 -1.83 18.85
C VAL A 421 19.92 -0.54 18.04
N PHE A 422 20.63 -0.53 16.91
CA PHE A 422 20.56 0.60 15.98
C PHE A 422 19.31 0.48 15.11
N GLY A 423 18.53 1.57 15.04
CA GLY A 423 17.34 1.67 14.22
C GLY A 423 17.65 1.90 12.74
N SER A 424 16.62 2.23 11.98
CA SER A 424 16.69 2.38 10.52
C SER A 424 17.01 3.80 10.04
N GLY A 425 17.02 4.81 10.89
CA GLY A 425 17.08 6.21 10.43
C GLY A 425 15.81 6.62 9.66
N PRO A 426 15.87 7.69 8.85
CA PRO A 426 14.71 8.18 8.11
C PRO A 426 14.20 7.15 7.09
N ILE A 427 12.87 7.07 6.96
CA ILE A 427 12.24 6.26 5.91
C ILE A 427 12.59 6.81 4.53
N ARG A 428 12.93 5.92 3.59
CA ARG A 428 13.15 6.21 2.17
C ARG A 428 12.82 4.98 1.33
N ILE A 429 12.68 5.16 0.01
CA ILE A 429 12.47 4.04 -0.92
C ILE A 429 13.60 3.00 -0.75
N GLY A 430 13.21 1.74 -0.54
CA GLY A 430 14.12 0.64 -0.23
C GLY A 430 14.43 0.42 1.25
N GLN A 431 14.17 1.40 2.11
CA GLN A 431 14.40 1.36 3.57
C GLN A 431 13.19 1.93 4.30
N GLY A 432 12.15 1.10 4.46
CA GLY A 432 10.87 1.46 5.03
C GLY A 432 10.67 0.99 6.47
N ILE A 433 9.38 0.85 6.84
CA ILE A 433 8.93 0.45 8.18
C ILE A 433 9.28 -1.00 8.53
N GLU A 434 9.64 -1.82 7.54
CA GLU A 434 9.97 -3.22 7.72
C GLU A 434 11.20 -3.40 8.61
N PHE A 435 12.17 -2.49 8.50
CA PHE A 435 13.36 -2.46 9.35
C PHE A 435 13.06 -1.93 10.75
N ASP A 436 12.11 -0.99 10.88
CA ASP A 436 11.64 -0.54 12.20
C ASP A 436 10.97 -1.69 12.96
N TYR A 437 10.11 -2.45 12.28
CA TYR A 437 9.50 -3.68 12.81
C TYR A 437 10.57 -4.66 13.32
N ALA A 438 11.62 -4.90 12.53
CA ALA A 438 12.72 -5.78 12.92
C ALA A 438 13.48 -5.24 14.15
N SER A 439 13.81 -3.95 14.19
CA SER A 439 14.46 -3.34 15.36
C SER A 439 13.61 -3.42 16.63
N VAL A 440 12.30 -3.14 16.54
CA VAL A 440 11.36 -3.21 17.68
C VAL A 440 11.24 -4.65 18.21
N HIS A 441 11.03 -5.63 17.33
CA HIS A 441 10.91 -7.02 17.75
C HIS A 441 12.23 -7.56 18.34
N CYS A 442 13.38 -7.11 17.84
CA CYS A 442 14.68 -7.44 18.43
C CYS A 442 14.79 -6.89 19.86
N VAL A 443 14.37 -5.64 20.09
CA VAL A 443 14.38 -5.02 21.42
C VAL A 443 13.54 -5.83 22.40
N TRP A 444 12.32 -6.19 22.02
CA TRP A 444 11.44 -6.98 22.88
C TRP A 444 12.00 -8.37 23.18
N ALA A 445 12.58 -9.04 22.18
CA ALA A 445 13.22 -10.34 22.35
C ALA A 445 14.45 -10.28 23.28
N LEU A 446 15.29 -9.26 23.15
CA LEU A 446 16.44 -9.02 24.04
C LEU A 446 15.99 -8.71 25.48
N LYS A 447 14.95 -7.88 25.66
CA LYS A 447 14.37 -7.59 26.99
C LYS A 447 13.86 -8.88 27.65
N LYS A 448 13.17 -9.73 26.90
CA LYS A 448 12.71 -11.06 27.35
C LYS A 448 13.87 -11.99 27.71
N ALA A 449 14.99 -11.90 27.00
CA ALA A 449 16.23 -12.62 27.33
C ALA A 449 17.01 -12.03 28.53
N GLY A 450 16.47 -11.01 29.21
CA GLY A 450 17.03 -10.47 30.45
C GLY A 450 18.08 -9.37 30.24
N PHE A 451 18.24 -8.85 29.02
CA PHE A 451 19.10 -7.69 28.76
C PHE A 451 18.41 -6.38 29.15
N GLU A 452 19.23 -5.36 29.35
CA GLU A 452 18.80 -3.98 29.30
C GLU A 452 19.06 -3.46 27.89
N VAL A 453 18.04 -2.95 27.21
CA VAL A 453 18.12 -2.68 25.77
C VAL A 453 18.00 -1.20 25.49
N ILE A 454 18.99 -0.67 24.78
CA ILE A 454 19.08 0.72 24.38
C ILE A 454 18.77 0.81 22.90
N ILE A 455 17.90 1.72 22.50
CA ILE A 455 17.60 1.98 21.10
C ILE A 455 18.13 3.33 20.67
N VAL A 456 18.78 3.38 19.51
CA VAL A 456 19.30 4.61 18.89
C VAL A 456 18.67 4.76 17.52
N ASN A 457 17.88 5.80 17.33
CA ASN A 457 17.22 6.11 16.06
C ASN A 457 16.77 7.58 16.06
N ASN A 458 16.60 8.18 14.88
CA ASN A 458 16.22 9.59 14.72
C ASN A 458 15.00 9.81 13.82
N ASN A 459 14.20 8.76 13.59
CA ASN A 459 12.97 8.85 12.82
C ASN A 459 11.77 9.12 13.75
N PRO A 460 11.05 10.24 13.61
CA PRO A 460 9.93 10.57 14.49
C PRO A 460 8.65 9.77 14.21
N GLU A 461 8.53 9.14 13.04
CA GLU A 461 7.31 8.45 12.61
C GLU A 461 7.17 7.04 13.19
N THR A 462 8.20 6.52 13.87
CA THR A 462 8.32 5.08 14.09
C THR A 462 8.11 4.62 15.54
N VAL A 463 7.90 3.31 15.71
CA VAL A 463 7.68 2.70 17.03
C VAL A 463 9.01 2.50 17.76
N SER A 464 10.12 2.31 17.05
CA SER A 464 11.44 2.23 17.70
C SER A 464 11.82 3.47 18.50
N THR A 465 11.33 4.65 18.11
CA THR A 465 11.53 5.90 18.84
C THR A 465 10.41 6.22 19.83
N ASP A 466 9.53 5.27 20.16
CA ASP A 466 8.69 5.36 21.36
C ASP A 466 9.53 5.00 22.60
N PHE A 467 9.46 5.83 23.64
CA PHE A 467 10.31 5.70 24.82
C PHE A 467 9.95 4.46 25.67
N ASP A 468 8.80 3.83 25.42
CA ASP A 468 8.38 2.57 26.06
C ASP A 468 8.89 1.30 25.36
N THR A 469 9.42 1.41 24.13
CA THR A 469 9.97 0.28 23.38
C THR A 469 11.22 -0.29 24.07
N GLY A 470 12.21 0.55 24.30
CA GLY A 470 13.50 0.21 24.93
C GLY A 470 13.48 0.30 26.46
N ASP A 471 14.63 0.04 27.10
CA ASP A 471 14.91 0.50 28.47
C ASP A 471 15.47 1.93 28.47
N ARG A 472 16.07 2.36 27.36
CA ARG A 472 16.53 3.73 27.09
C ARG A 472 16.43 4.02 25.59
N LEU A 473 16.10 5.25 25.24
CA LEU A 473 16.05 5.76 23.87
C LEU A 473 17.03 6.92 23.72
N TYR A 474 17.87 6.88 22.70
CA TYR A 474 18.68 8.03 22.26
C TYR A 474 18.16 8.51 20.90
N PHE A 475 17.63 9.74 20.85
CA PHE A 475 17.17 10.36 19.60
C PHE A 475 18.33 10.99 18.83
N GLU A 476 19.24 10.15 18.35
CA GLU A 476 20.51 10.60 17.77
C GLU A 476 20.69 10.14 16.32
N PRO A 477 21.41 10.93 15.50
CA PRO A 477 21.84 10.48 14.19
C PRO A 477 22.69 9.19 14.27
N LEU A 478 22.54 8.32 13.28
CA LEU A 478 23.29 7.08 13.16
C LEU A 478 24.63 7.29 12.44
N THR A 479 25.44 8.24 12.93
CA THR A 479 26.77 8.53 12.37
C THR A 479 27.89 7.97 13.26
N PRO A 480 29.09 7.71 12.72
CA PRO A 480 30.24 7.20 13.48
C PRO A 480 30.54 7.99 14.76
N GLU A 481 30.45 9.32 14.72
CA GLU A 481 30.72 10.17 15.87
C GLU A 481 29.65 10.00 16.95
N ASP A 482 28.39 10.18 16.57
CA ASP A 482 27.24 10.16 17.47
C ASP A 482 27.13 8.80 18.19
N VAL A 483 27.23 7.69 17.45
CA VAL A 483 27.12 6.34 18.04
C VAL A 483 28.28 6.02 18.99
N MET A 484 29.49 6.51 18.74
CA MET A 484 30.62 6.27 19.65
C MET A 484 30.47 7.01 20.96
N HIS A 485 29.88 8.21 20.96
CA HIS A 485 29.58 8.91 22.20
C HIS A 485 28.54 8.17 23.05
N ILE A 486 27.55 7.54 22.41
CA ILE A 486 26.56 6.71 23.11
C ILE A 486 27.24 5.46 23.67
N ILE A 487 28.04 4.75 22.87
CA ILE A 487 28.79 3.56 23.31
C ILE A 487 29.71 3.87 24.49
N ARG A 488 30.38 5.03 24.49
CA ARG A 488 31.21 5.48 25.62
C ARG A 488 30.41 5.69 26.90
N THR A 489 29.16 6.15 26.80
CA THR A 489 28.26 6.36 27.94
C THR A 489 27.66 5.03 28.43
N GLU A 490 27.14 4.22 27.51
CA GLU A 490 26.42 2.98 27.81
C GLU A 490 27.32 1.78 28.09
N GLN A 491 28.58 1.76 27.63
CA GLN A 491 29.50 0.63 27.78
C GLN A 491 28.81 -0.74 27.54
N PRO A 492 28.22 -0.94 26.34
CA PRO A 492 27.37 -2.08 26.07
C PRO A 492 28.15 -3.39 26.03
N TYR A 493 27.48 -4.49 26.37
CA TYR A 493 27.99 -5.84 26.14
C TYR A 493 28.17 -6.13 24.65
N GLY A 494 27.29 -5.58 23.81
CA GLY A 494 27.39 -5.66 22.37
C GLY A 494 26.31 -4.82 21.69
N VAL A 495 26.39 -4.74 20.36
CA VAL A 495 25.50 -3.94 19.53
C VAL A 495 24.88 -4.79 18.42
N VAL A 496 23.67 -4.42 17.99
CA VAL A 496 22.95 -5.09 16.91
C VAL A 496 22.79 -4.12 15.74
N VAL A 497 23.34 -4.49 14.58
CA VAL A 497 23.30 -3.72 13.32
C VAL A 497 22.43 -4.38 12.25
N ALA A 498 22.16 -5.68 12.36
CA ALA A 498 21.55 -6.49 11.30
C ALA A 498 20.05 -6.22 11.05
N PHE A 499 19.36 -5.52 11.95
CA PHE A 499 17.91 -5.25 11.84
C PHE A 499 17.58 -3.83 11.39
N GLY A 500 18.51 -2.87 11.52
CA GLY A 500 18.31 -1.44 11.23
C GLY A 500 18.54 -1.02 9.77
N GLY A 501 18.40 -1.94 8.80
CA GLY A 501 18.61 -1.63 7.37
C GLY A 501 20.01 -1.08 7.03
N GLN A 502 20.13 -0.39 5.89
CA GLN A 502 21.46 0.00 5.37
C GLN A 502 22.17 1.03 6.23
N THR A 503 21.42 1.93 6.89
CA THR A 503 22.01 2.96 7.76
C THR A 503 22.77 2.34 8.93
N ALA A 504 22.20 1.33 9.61
CA ALA A 504 22.91 0.59 10.66
C ALA A 504 24.05 -0.28 10.09
N ILE A 505 23.85 -0.94 8.95
CA ILE A 505 24.86 -1.80 8.32
C ILE A 505 26.13 -1.04 7.94
N LYS A 506 26.02 0.20 7.46
CA LYS A 506 27.18 1.06 7.14
C LYS A 506 28.11 1.31 8.33
N LEU A 507 27.59 1.21 9.57
CA LEU A 507 28.39 1.39 10.78
C LEU A 507 29.24 0.15 11.13
N THR A 508 28.92 -1.02 10.58
CA THR A 508 29.54 -2.32 10.90
C THR A 508 31.06 -2.29 10.84
N LYS A 509 31.65 -1.88 9.70
CA LYS A 509 33.12 -1.80 9.52
C LYS A 509 33.78 -0.81 10.48
N PHE A 510 33.09 0.29 10.78
CA PHE A 510 33.62 1.31 11.68
C PHE A 510 33.62 0.80 13.14
N LEU A 511 32.50 0.21 13.59
CA LEU A 511 32.34 -0.32 14.94
C LEU A 511 33.32 -1.47 15.21
N ASP A 512 33.52 -2.37 14.25
CA ASP A 512 34.49 -3.47 14.35
C ASP A 512 35.93 -2.95 14.52
N ARG A 513 36.34 -1.94 13.73
CA ARG A 513 37.64 -1.27 13.88
C ARG A 513 37.83 -0.58 15.22
N GLN A 514 36.74 -0.17 15.88
CA GLN A 514 36.78 0.40 17.23
C GLN A 514 36.75 -0.68 18.33
N GLY A 515 36.74 -1.96 17.98
CA GLY A 515 36.68 -3.07 18.92
C GLY A 515 35.31 -3.24 19.59
N VAL A 516 34.25 -2.68 19.00
CA VAL A 516 32.88 -2.81 19.52
C VAL A 516 32.35 -4.19 19.16
N LYS A 517 31.88 -4.95 20.16
CA LYS A 517 31.33 -6.28 19.93
C LYS A 517 30.00 -6.21 19.17
N ILE A 518 30.00 -6.60 17.92
CA ILE A 518 28.77 -6.78 17.13
C ILE A 518 28.18 -8.16 17.42
N LEU A 519 26.89 -8.22 17.73
CA LEU A 519 26.16 -9.45 17.97
C LEU A 519 25.55 -9.98 16.66
N GLY A 520 25.57 -11.31 16.51
CA GLY A 520 24.97 -12.00 15.36
C GLY A 520 26.00 -12.37 14.32
N THR A 521 25.63 -12.25 13.04
CA THR A 521 26.54 -12.48 11.92
C THR A 521 27.73 -11.52 11.99
N SER A 522 28.93 -12.03 11.72
CA SER A 522 30.16 -11.27 11.89
C SER A 522 30.28 -10.12 10.86
N PRO A 523 30.99 -9.02 11.19
CA PRO A 523 31.30 -7.95 10.24
C PRO A 523 31.97 -8.47 8.96
N ASP A 524 32.86 -9.45 9.10
CA ASP A 524 33.59 -10.06 7.99
C ASP A 524 32.68 -10.90 7.10
N SER A 525 31.74 -11.65 7.69
CA SER A 525 30.72 -12.41 6.97
C SER A 525 29.75 -11.51 6.20
N ILE A 526 29.36 -10.37 6.79
CA ILE A 526 28.53 -9.37 6.11
C ILE A 526 29.29 -8.80 4.91
N ASP A 527 30.57 -8.45 5.10
CA ASP A 527 31.43 -7.96 4.01
C ASP A 527 31.72 -9.04 2.95
N GLU A 528 31.86 -10.31 3.32
CA GLU A 528 32.03 -11.43 2.38
C GLU A 528 30.84 -11.58 1.43
N ALA A 529 29.62 -11.29 1.92
CA ALA A 529 28.41 -11.33 1.10
C ALA A 529 28.22 -10.06 0.25
N GLU A 530 28.68 -8.90 0.73
CA GLU A 530 28.58 -7.62 -0.01
C GLU A 530 29.73 -7.40 -1.02
N ASP A 531 30.93 -7.92 -0.74
CA ASP A 531 32.08 -7.84 -1.65
C ASP A 531 31.98 -8.89 -2.74
N ARG A 532 31.92 -8.44 -4.00
CA ARG A 532 31.71 -9.35 -5.13
C ARG A 532 32.81 -10.38 -5.30
N ASN A 533 34.08 -10.01 -5.12
CA ASN A 533 35.19 -10.94 -5.34
C ASN A 533 35.19 -12.06 -4.30
N ARG A 534 34.93 -11.68 -3.04
CA ARG A 534 34.80 -12.64 -1.94
C ARG A 534 33.57 -13.53 -2.12
N PHE A 535 32.44 -12.94 -2.50
CA PHE A 535 31.21 -13.68 -2.75
C PHE A 535 31.33 -14.63 -3.94
N ASP A 536 32.01 -14.22 -5.01
CA ASP A 536 32.27 -15.07 -6.17
C ASP A 536 33.16 -16.27 -5.81
N ALA A 537 34.20 -16.07 -5.01
CA ALA A 537 35.04 -17.14 -4.50
C ALA A 537 34.26 -18.11 -3.59
N LEU A 538 33.34 -17.58 -2.76
CA LEU A 538 32.45 -18.36 -1.92
C LEU A 538 31.54 -19.26 -2.76
N LEU A 539 30.86 -18.70 -3.77
CA LEU A 539 29.96 -19.45 -4.64
C LEU A 539 30.67 -20.52 -5.46
N GLU A 540 31.90 -20.23 -5.93
CA GLU A 540 32.74 -21.21 -6.63
C GLU A 540 33.13 -22.37 -5.71
N ARG A 541 33.57 -22.08 -4.48
CA ARG A 541 33.88 -23.09 -3.45
C ARG A 541 32.68 -23.99 -3.14
N LEU A 542 31.47 -23.43 -3.13
CA LEU A 542 30.23 -24.17 -2.87
C LEU A 542 29.65 -24.86 -4.11
N SER A 543 30.25 -24.66 -5.30
CA SER A 543 29.73 -25.13 -6.58
C SER A 543 28.29 -24.66 -6.86
N ILE A 544 27.97 -23.43 -6.45
CA ILE A 544 26.66 -22.80 -6.66
C ILE A 544 26.75 -21.85 -7.86
N LYS A 545 25.78 -21.93 -8.76
CA LYS A 545 25.75 -21.11 -9.98
C LYS A 545 25.39 -19.66 -9.68
N ARG A 546 25.93 -18.77 -10.50
CA ARG A 546 25.69 -17.32 -10.48
C ARG A 546 25.74 -16.75 -11.89
N PRO A 547 25.14 -15.57 -12.14
CA PRO A 547 25.34 -14.86 -13.39
C PRO A 547 26.83 -14.58 -13.64
N ALA A 548 27.28 -14.79 -14.88
CA ALA A 548 28.65 -14.45 -15.25
C ALA A 548 28.83 -12.92 -15.24
N GLY A 549 29.90 -12.41 -14.62
CA GLY A 549 30.12 -10.97 -14.51
C GLY A 549 31.57 -10.60 -14.20
N ALA A 550 31.84 -9.31 -14.08
CA ALA A 550 33.10 -8.78 -13.56
C ALA A 550 32.93 -7.42 -12.89
N ALA A 551 33.82 -7.10 -11.94
CA ALA A 551 33.98 -5.76 -11.38
C ALA A 551 34.91 -4.93 -12.26
N VAL A 552 34.49 -3.70 -12.58
CA VAL A 552 35.19 -2.75 -13.44
C VAL A 552 35.22 -1.37 -12.78
N ASN A 553 36.26 -0.59 -13.05
CA ASN A 553 36.42 0.77 -12.52
C ASN A 553 36.36 1.84 -13.61
N THR A 554 36.48 1.44 -14.88
CA THR A 554 36.50 2.37 -16.01
C THR A 554 35.45 2.04 -17.06
N GLU A 555 35.04 3.05 -17.83
CA GLU A 555 34.10 2.88 -18.95
C GLU A 555 34.62 1.88 -19.99
N GLU A 556 35.93 1.88 -20.27
CA GLU A 556 36.56 0.96 -21.23
C GLU A 556 36.49 -0.50 -20.78
N GLU A 557 36.78 -0.78 -19.50
CA GLU A 557 36.64 -2.11 -18.90
C GLU A 557 35.19 -2.59 -18.93
N ALA A 558 34.22 -1.69 -18.68
CA ALA A 558 32.80 -1.99 -18.71
C ALA A 558 32.34 -2.41 -20.11
N LEU A 559 32.76 -1.69 -21.15
CA LEU A 559 32.44 -2.02 -22.55
C LEU A 559 33.05 -3.36 -22.98
N ALA A 560 34.33 -3.59 -22.63
CA ALA A 560 34.99 -4.85 -22.92
C ALA A 560 34.30 -6.04 -22.24
N THR A 561 33.88 -5.85 -20.99
CA THR A 561 33.14 -6.86 -20.24
C THR A 561 31.75 -7.11 -20.83
N ALA A 562 31.01 -6.07 -21.18
CA ALA A 562 29.69 -6.20 -21.80
C ALA A 562 29.75 -6.92 -23.15
N ALA A 563 30.76 -6.62 -23.98
CA ALA A 563 30.98 -7.31 -25.25
C ALA A 563 31.29 -8.80 -25.07
N ARG A 564 32.04 -9.15 -24.01
CA ARG A 564 32.36 -10.54 -23.67
C ARG A 564 31.14 -11.33 -23.16
N LEU A 565 30.31 -10.70 -22.33
CA LEU A 565 29.11 -11.34 -21.75
C LEU A 565 27.94 -11.42 -22.74
N GLY A 566 27.88 -10.48 -23.68
CA GLY A 566 26.77 -10.31 -24.62
C GLY A 566 25.60 -9.55 -24.01
N PHE A 567 24.95 -8.70 -24.81
CA PHE A 567 23.79 -7.94 -24.38
C PHE A 567 22.51 -8.80 -24.33
N PRO A 568 21.57 -8.49 -23.42
CA PRO A 568 21.63 -7.43 -22.40
C PRO A 568 22.52 -7.77 -21.20
N VAL A 569 23.08 -6.73 -20.57
CA VAL A 569 23.87 -6.84 -19.31
C VAL A 569 23.29 -5.97 -18.22
N LEU A 570 23.42 -6.40 -16.97
CA LEU A 570 23.06 -5.63 -15.77
C LEU A 570 24.27 -4.83 -15.30
N ILE A 571 24.10 -3.52 -15.12
CA ILE A 571 25.10 -2.61 -14.56
C ILE A 571 24.65 -2.23 -13.16
N ARG A 572 25.51 -2.42 -12.15
CA ARG A 572 25.21 -2.06 -10.77
C ARG A 572 26.43 -1.53 -10.00
N PRO A 573 26.30 -0.47 -9.21
CA PRO A 573 27.35 -0.07 -8.28
C PRO A 573 27.42 -1.04 -7.08
N SER A 574 28.59 -1.12 -6.44
CA SER A 574 28.78 -1.90 -5.21
C SER A 574 28.27 -1.16 -3.96
N TYR A 575 27.92 -1.88 -2.89
CA TYR A 575 27.49 -1.34 -1.57
C TYR A 575 26.23 -0.45 -1.58
N VAL A 576 25.24 -0.76 -2.44
CA VAL A 576 23.96 -0.03 -2.52
C VAL A 576 22.76 -0.90 -2.14
N LEU A 577 21.67 -0.27 -1.70
CA LEU A 577 20.39 -0.91 -1.38
C LEU A 577 19.31 -0.50 -2.38
N GLY A 578 18.34 -1.39 -2.64
CA GLY A 578 17.15 -1.06 -3.43
C GLY A 578 17.47 -0.82 -4.92
N GLY A 579 18.53 -1.46 -5.40
CA GLY A 579 19.05 -1.33 -6.75
C GLY A 579 19.42 0.10 -7.17
N GLN A 580 19.95 0.91 -6.24
CA GLN A 580 20.29 2.31 -6.53
C GLN A 580 21.26 2.42 -7.71
N ASN A 581 20.90 3.24 -8.71
CA ASN A 581 21.66 3.42 -9.95
C ASN A 581 21.89 2.14 -10.77
N MET A 582 21.07 1.09 -10.56
CA MET A 582 21.14 -0.13 -11.37
C MET A 582 20.39 0.01 -12.70
N THR A 583 20.88 -0.67 -13.74
CA THR A 583 20.18 -0.74 -15.02
C THR A 583 20.44 -2.02 -15.79
N ILE A 584 19.50 -2.34 -16.68
CA ILE A 584 19.75 -3.26 -17.78
C ILE A 584 20.19 -2.43 -18.99
N ALA A 585 21.37 -2.69 -19.51
CA ALA A 585 21.90 -2.09 -20.73
C ALA A 585 21.68 -3.06 -21.90
N PHE A 586 21.14 -2.54 -23.01
CA PHE A 586 20.84 -3.33 -24.21
C PHE A 586 21.83 -3.07 -25.35
N CYS A 587 22.62 -2.00 -25.26
CA CYS A 587 23.69 -1.68 -26.20
C CYS A 587 24.84 -0.92 -25.52
N GLU A 588 25.94 -0.72 -26.26
CA GLU A 588 27.13 -0.01 -25.78
C GLU A 588 26.85 1.43 -25.34
N ASP A 589 25.95 2.14 -26.03
CA ASP A 589 25.61 3.53 -25.67
C ASP A 589 24.95 3.60 -24.29
N ASP A 590 24.15 2.59 -23.93
CA ASP A 590 23.56 2.51 -22.60
C ASP A 590 24.67 2.33 -21.54
N VAL A 591 25.69 1.48 -21.80
CA VAL A 591 26.84 1.28 -20.90
C VAL A 591 27.59 2.59 -20.66
N LYS A 592 27.90 3.34 -21.72
CA LYS A 592 28.62 4.63 -21.62
C LYS A 592 27.84 5.66 -20.81
N GLU A 593 26.53 5.77 -21.06
CA GLU A 593 25.67 6.70 -20.33
C GLU A 593 25.66 6.40 -18.83
N TYR A 594 25.53 5.14 -18.44
CA TYR A 594 25.43 4.75 -17.03
C TYR A 594 26.77 4.75 -16.31
N MET A 595 27.86 4.31 -16.94
CA MET A 595 29.19 4.36 -16.32
C MET A 595 29.57 5.79 -15.95
N ARG A 596 29.36 6.75 -16.85
CA ARG A 596 29.62 8.17 -16.57
C ARG A 596 28.86 8.65 -15.33
N ARG A 597 27.58 8.30 -15.22
CA ARG A 597 26.73 8.68 -14.09
C ARG A 597 27.16 8.04 -12.77
N ILE A 598 27.45 6.74 -12.80
CA ILE A 598 27.88 6.03 -11.59
C ILE A 598 29.18 6.65 -11.10
N LEU A 599 30.16 6.91 -11.97
CA LEU A 599 31.43 7.52 -11.61
C LEU A 599 31.30 8.98 -11.11
N GLU A 600 30.29 9.74 -11.56
CA GLU A 600 29.98 11.08 -11.01
C GLU A 600 29.45 11.00 -9.57
N THR A 601 28.70 9.95 -9.24
CA THR A 601 28.07 9.78 -7.91
C THR A 601 28.92 9.00 -6.91
N HIS A 602 29.71 8.03 -7.40
CA HIS A 602 30.51 7.08 -6.63
C HIS A 602 31.85 6.82 -7.33
N PRO A 603 32.76 7.81 -7.35
CA PRO A 603 34.03 7.70 -8.10
C PRO A 603 34.94 6.57 -7.60
N ASP A 604 34.83 6.19 -6.32
CA ASP A 604 35.73 5.22 -5.67
C ASP A 604 35.13 3.80 -5.57
N ALA A 605 33.89 3.58 -6.03
CA ALA A 605 33.21 2.28 -5.91
C ALA A 605 33.31 1.48 -7.22
N PRO A 606 33.71 0.19 -7.17
CA PRO A 606 33.71 -0.66 -8.36
C PRO A 606 32.29 -0.88 -8.87
N VAL A 607 32.14 -0.85 -10.19
CA VAL A 607 30.87 -1.13 -10.89
C VAL A 607 30.88 -2.57 -11.37
N LEU A 608 29.77 -3.28 -11.18
CA LEU A 608 29.62 -4.67 -11.56
C LEU A 608 28.83 -4.74 -12.86
N ILE A 609 29.38 -5.48 -13.83
CA ILE A 609 28.72 -5.79 -15.10
C ILE A 609 28.43 -7.29 -15.08
N ASP A 610 27.15 -7.64 -14.92
CA ASP A 610 26.66 -9.00 -14.84
C ASP A 610 25.84 -9.36 -16.08
N GLN A 611 25.87 -10.63 -16.49
CA GLN A 611 24.97 -11.15 -17.50
C GLN A 611 23.52 -11.05 -16.98
N TYR A 612 22.63 -10.45 -17.77
CA TYR A 612 21.23 -10.39 -17.41
C TYR A 612 20.56 -11.75 -17.64
N LEU A 613 20.04 -12.36 -16.58
CA LEU A 613 19.29 -13.61 -16.63
C LEU A 613 17.79 -13.32 -16.48
N MET A 614 17.06 -13.41 -17.59
CA MET A 614 15.60 -13.35 -17.56
C MET A 614 15.04 -14.71 -17.12
N GLY A 615 14.43 -14.76 -15.94
CA GLY A 615 13.88 -15.98 -15.33
C GLY A 615 12.95 -15.65 -14.17
N VAL A 616 12.44 -16.68 -13.49
CA VAL A 616 11.56 -16.51 -12.33
C VAL A 616 12.42 -16.11 -11.13
N GLU A 617 12.09 -15.01 -10.49
CA GLU A 617 12.78 -14.55 -9.28
C GLU A 617 12.16 -15.21 -8.03
N ILE A 618 13.02 -15.77 -7.19
CA ILE A 618 12.65 -16.42 -5.93
C ILE A 618 13.37 -15.70 -4.80
N GLU A 619 12.64 -15.42 -3.72
CA GLU A 619 13.18 -14.83 -2.51
C GLU A 619 12.99 -15.78 -1.33
N VAL A 620 14.04 -15.98 -0.54
CA VAL A 620 14.02 -16.84 0.64
C VAL A 620 14.59 -16.11 1.84
N ASP A 621 13.76 -15.98 2.87
CA ASP A 621 14.21 -15.58 4.20
C ASP A 621 14.42 -16.81 5.07
N ALA A 622 15.58 -16.87 5.72
CA ALA A 622 15.93 -17.94 6.64
C ALA A 622 16.52 -17.38 7.94
N ILE A 623 16.48 -18.22 8.96
CA ILE A 623 17.07 -17.98 10.27
C ILE A 623 18.17 -19.02 10.44
N CYS A 624 19.36 -18.60 10.86
CA CYS A 624 20.51 -19.49 11.06
C CYS A 624 21.06 -19.32 12.48
N ASP A 625 21.37 -20.44 13.15
CA ASP A 625 22.08 -20.45 14.45
C ASP A 625 23.59 -20.76 14.31
N GLY A 626 24.08 -20.84 13.08
CA GLY A 626 25.44 -21.23 12.71
C GLY A 626 25.64 -22.75 12.58
N LYS A 627 24.62 -23.57 12.81
CA LYS A 627 24.66 -25.03 12.63
C LYS A 627 23.56 -25.53 11.69
N ASP A 628 22.36 -25.00 11.82
CA ASP A 628 21.22 -25.32 10.97
C ASP A 628 20.44 -24.05 10.59
N ILE A 629 19.48 -24.21 9.68
CA ILE A 629 18.59 -23.13 9.25
C ILE A 629 17.13 -23.47 9.50
N LEU A 630 16.30 -22.43 9.59
CA LEU A 630 14.84 -22.51 9.50
C LEU A 630 14.37 -21.55 8.41
N ILE A 631 13.64 -22.07 7.41
CA ILE A 631 13.02 -21.30 6.33
C ILE A 631 11.52 -21.26 6.60
N PRO A 632 10.94 -20.14 7.05
CA PRO A 632 9.48 -20.06 7.29
C PRO A 632 8.66 -20.21 6.00
N GLY A 633 9.22 -19.78 4.86
CA GLY A 633 8.57 -19.85 3.58
C GLY A 633 9.46 -19.43 2.41
N ILE A 634 9.09 -19.89 1.21
CA ILE A 634 9.72 -19.52 -0.06
C ILE A 634 8.73 -18.67 -0.84
N MET A 635 9.20 -17.54 -1.38
CA MET A 635 8.40 -16.56 -2.10
C MET A 635 8.77 -16.57 -3.58
N GLU A 636 7.76 -16.59 -4.45
CA GLU A 636 7.94 -16.48 -5.90
C GLU A 636 7.41 -15.14 -6.38
N HIS A 637 8.20 -14.41 -7.17
CA HIS A 637 7.73 -13.16 -7.76
C HIS A 637 6.88 -13.42 -8.99
N VAL A 638 5.86 -12.59 -9.19
CA VAL A 638 5.03 -12.60 -10.40
C VAL A 638 5.85 -12.08 -11.58
N GLU A 639 6.48 -10.92 -11.39
CA GLU A 639 7.38 -10.34 -12.36
C GLU A 639 8.68 -11.15 -12.47
N ARG A 640 9.13 -11.40 -13.70
CA ARG A 640 10.44 -11.99 -13.96
C ARG A 640 11.57 -11.07 -13.51
N ALA A 641 12.73 -11.68 -13.24
CA ALA A 641 13.95 -10.98 -12.83
C ALA A 641 14.27 -9.83 -13.78
N GLY A 642 14.48 -8.64 -13.22
CA GLY A 642 14.63 -7.38 -13.97
C GLY A 642 13.68 -6.29 -13.51
N VAL A 643 12.58 -6.67 -12.85
CA VAL A 643 11.87 -5.80 -11.90
C VAL A 643 12.42 -6.09 -10.51
N HIS A 644 12.82 -5.06 -9.78
CA HIS A 644 13.41 -5.22 -8.46
C HIS A 644 12.43 -5.86 -7.48
N SER A 645 12.88 -6.82 -6.65
CA SER A 645 12.08 -7.54 -5.64
C SER A 645 11.09 -6.69 -4.82
N GLY A 646 11.55 -5.51 -4.38
CA GLY A 646 10.71 -4.53 -3.68
C GLY A 646 9.50 -4.02 -4.47
N ASP A 647 9.61 -3.93 -5.79
CA ASP A 647 8.56 -3.50 -6.74
C ASP A 647 7.82 -4.66 -7.40
N SER A 648 8.19 -5.90 -7.08
CA SER A 648 7.49 -7.10 -7.56
C SER A 648 6.34 -7.46 -6.64
N ILE A 649 5.32 -8.07 -7.23
CA ILE A 649 4.30 -8.84 -6.51
C ILE A 649 4.97 -10.16 -6.11
N ALA A 650 4.92 -10.50 -4.83
CA ALA A 650 5.50 -11.73 -4.30
C ALA A 650 4.42 -12.64 -3.75
N VAL A 651 4.49 -13.93 -4.05
CA VAL A 651 3.53 -14.94 -3.62
C VAL A 651 4.17 -15.97 -2.72
N TYR A 652 3.53 -16.19 -1.57
CA TYR A 652 3.79 -17.28 -0.66
C TYR A 652 2.57 -18.21 -0.59
N PRO A 653 2.75 -19.55 -0.57
CA PRO A 653 3.99 -20.22 -0.96
C PRO A 653 4.28 -20.00 -2.45
N ALA A 654 5.54 -20.18 -2.85
CA ALA A 654 5.91 -20.27 -4.27
C ALA A 654 5.00 -21.27 -5.00
N TRP A 655 4.31 -20.83 -6.06
CA TRP A 655 3.24 -21.60 -6.69
C TRP A 655 3.77 -22.58 -7.75
N ASN A 656 4.96 -22.34 -8.33
CA ASN A 656 5.52 -23.14 -9.42
C ASN A 656 6.68 -24.02 -8.95
N LEU A 657 7.14 -23.84 -7.71
CA LEU A 657 8.29 -24.55 -7.16
C LEU A 657 7.85 -25.87 -6.53
N THR A 658 8.14 -27.01 -7.16
CA THR A 658 7.79 -28.34 -6.63
C THR A 658 8.92 -29.36 -6.82
N GLY A 659 8.93 -30.38 -5.96
CA GLY A 659 9.85 -31.52 -6.04
C GLY A 659 11.32 -31.14 -5.86
N ALA A 660 12.20 -31.74 -6.66
CA ALA A 660 13.64 -31.65 -6.51
C ALA A 660 14.21 -30.22 -6.56
N LEU A 661 13.56 -29.31 -7.29
CA LEU A 661 14.02 -27.92 -7.41
C LEU A 661 13.82 -27.14 -6.09
N ALA A 662 12.74 -27.43 -5.35
CA ALA A 662 12.53 -26.86 -4.02
C ALA A 662 13.57 -27.37 -3.02
N ASP A 663 13.84 -28.69 -3.05
CA ASP A 663 14.85 -29.31 -2.17
C ASP A 663 16.26 -28.76 -2.45
N GLU A 664 16.62 -28.58 -3.72
CA GLU A 664 17.90 -27.99 -4.12
C GLU A 664 18.01 -26.54 -3.62
N LEU A 665 16.94 -25.76 -3.72
CA LEU A 665 16.90 -24.38 -3.24
C LEU A 665 17.07 -24.28 -1.72
N VAL A 666 16.41 -25.17 -0.96
CA VAL A 666 16.57 -25.29 0.50
C VAL A 666 18.01 -25.65 0.85
N GLU A 667 18.62 -26.59 0.13
CA GLU A 667 20.01 -27.01 0.35
C GLU A 667 21.00 -25.88 0.01
N TYR A 668 20.77 -25.12 -1.07
CA TYR A 668 21.60 -23.96 -1.40
C TYR A 668 21.49 -22.89 -0.32
N THR A 669 20.28 -22.62 0.17
CA THR A 669 20.05 -21.68 1.26
C THR A 669 20.84 -22.10 2.51
N LYS A 670 20.81 -23.39 2.87
CA LYS A 670 21.55 -23.93 4.00
C LYS A 670 23.06 -23.80 3.81
N LYS A 671 23.59 -24.22 2.66
CA LYS A 671 25.04 -24.12 2.36
C LYS A 671 25.54 -22.68 2.46
N LEU A 672 24.81 -21.72 1.89
CA LEU A 672 25.17 -20.31 1.92
C LEU A 672 25.15 -19.75 3.34
N ALA A 673 24.08 -20.00 4.09
CA ALA A 673 23.95 -19.51 5.46
C ALA A 673 25.06 -20.03 6.38
N LEU A 674 25.42 -21.31 6.26
CA LEU A 674 26.48 -21.94 7.05
C LEU A 674 27.87 -21.49 6.61
N ALA A 675 28.11 -21.35 5.30
CA ALA A 675 29.41 -20.94 4.79
C ALA A 675 29.74 -19.47 5.12
N LEU A 676 28.72 -18.61 5.23
CA LEU A 676 28.83 -17.25 5.74
C LEU A 676 28.84 -17.18 7.28
N GLU A 677 28.75 -18.31 7.98
CA GLU A 677 28.69 -18.35 9.45
C GLU A 677 27.56 -17.46 10.04
N THR A 678 26.42 -17.42 9.34
CA THR A 678 25.29 -16.55 9.70
C THR A 678 24.77 -16.91 11.10
N LYS A 679 24.49 -15.89 11.92
CA LYS A 679 23.82 -16.04 13.22
C LYS A 679 22.73 -14.99 13.35
N GLY A 680 21.51 -15.38 13.00
CA GLY A 680 20.36 -14.48 12.88
C GLY A 680 19.65 -14.66 11.55
N LEU A 681 19.20 -13.55 10.95
CA LEU A 681 18.49 -13.57 9.66
C LEU A 681 19.46 -13.59 8.48
N ILE A 682 19.04 -14.25 7.42
CA ILE A 682 19.65 -14.19 6.09
C ILE A 682 18.54 -14.20 5.05
N ASN A 683 18.68 -13.36 4.04
CA ASN A 683 17.82 -13.29 2.87
C ASN A 683 18.65 -13.65 1.64
N ILE A 684 18.08 -14.46 0.75
CA ILE A 684 18.76 -14.88 -0.48
C ILE A 684 17.79 -14.73 -1.64
N GLN A 685 18.28 -14.14 -2.71
CA GLN A 685 17.54 -13.98 -3.96
C GLN A 685 18.14 -14.89 -5.03
N TYR A 686 17.26 -15.59 -5.74
CA TYR A 686 17.60 -16.53 -6.79
C TYR A 686 16.88 -16.18 -8.09
N VAL A 687 17.47 -16.53 -9.22
CA VAL A 687 16.77 -16.65 -10.51
C VAL A 687 16.72 -18.12 -10.90
N ILE A 688 15.55 -18.58 -11.29
CA ILE A 688 15.37 -19.89 -11.92
C ILE A 688 15.22 -19.67 -13.42
N ARG A 689 16.14 -20.25 -14.20
CA ARG A 689 16.09 -20.27 -15.67
C ARG A 689 16.48 -21.65 -16.18
N ASP A 690 15.72 -22.18 -17.13
CA ASP A 690 15.98 -23.48 -17.76
C ASP A 690 16.10 -24.64 -16.72
N HIS A 691 15.29 -24.59 -15.65
CA HIS A 691 15.35 -25.50 -14.48
C HIS A 691 16.66 -25.47 -13.67
N GLU A 692 17.44 -24.40 -13.79
CA GLU A 692 18.66 -24.21 -13.01
C GLU A 692 18.54 -23.00 -12.09
N ILE A 693 19.07 -23.13 -10.87
CA ILE A 693 19.05 -22.08 -9.84
C ILE A 693 20.35 -21.27 -9.92
N TYR A 694 20.21 -19.95 -10.04
CA TYR A 694 21.31 -18.99 -10.01
C TYR A 694 21.14 -18.06 -8.80
N VAL A 695 22.19 -17.85 -8.00
CA VAL A 695 22.16 -16.88 -6.90
C VAL A 695 22.38 -15.47 -7.46
N ILE A 696 21.51 -14.54 -7.10
CA ILE A 696 21.66 -13.10 -7.41
C ILE A 696 22.49 -12.44 -6.32
N GLU A 697 21.98 -12.46 -5.09
CA GLU A 697 22.59 -11.83 -3.93
C GLU A 697 22.21 -12.56 -2.64
N VAL A 698 23.04 -12.38 -1.62
CA VAL A 698 22.83 -12.89 -0.27
C VAL A 698 22.98 -11.73 0.70
N ASN A 699 21.98 -11.54 1.55
CA ASN A 699 21.92 -10.47 2.53
C ASN A 699 21.88 -11.11 3.93
N PRO A 700 23.01 -11.24 4.64
CA PRO A 700 23.07 -11.84 5.99
C PRO A 700 22.57 -10.89 7.08
N ARG A 701 21.36 -10.37 6.88
CA ARG A 701 20.66 -9.36 7.68
C ARG A 701 19.15 -9.47 7.47
N SER A 702 18.38 -8.64 8.17
CA SER A 702 16.95 -8.52 7.88
C SER A 702 16.70 -8.06 6.45
N SER A 703 15.67 -8.63 5.82
CA SER A 703 15.06 -8.14 4.59
C SER A 703 13.75 -7.42 4.90
N ARG A 704 13.15 -6.83 3.86
CA ARG A 704 11.83 -6.19 3.93
C ARG A 704 10.68 -7.20 3.98
N THR A 705 10.91 -8.45 3.58
CA THR A 705 9.88 -9.50 3.49
C THR A 705 9.63 -10.20 4.83
N VAL A 706 10.55 -10.06 5.79
CA VAL A 706 10.46 -10.62 7.16
C VAL A 706 9.12 -10.34 7.85
N PRO A 707 8.58 -9.11 7.88
CA PRO A 707 7.34 -8.83 8.62
C PRO A 707 6.14 -9.58 8.07
N TYR A 708 5.96 -9.62 6.74
CA TYR A 708 4.77 -10.26 6.17
C TYR A 708 4.89 -11.79 6.24
N ILE A 709 6.08 -12.36 5.99
CA ILE A 709 6.29 -13.81 6.17
C ILE A 709 6.09 -14.23 7.63
N SER A 710 6.57 -13.44 8.59
CA SER A 710 6.32 -13.70 10.02
C SER A 710 4.82 -13.71 10.33
N LYS A 711 4.06 -12.77 9.76
CA LYS A 711 2.61 -12.65 9.95
C LYS A 711 1.83 -13.81 9.32
N VAL A 712 2.22 -14.26 8.12
CA VAL A 712 1.52 -15.31 7.36
C VAL A 712 1.83 -16.71 7.89
N THR A 713 3.09 -16.96 8.27
CA THR A 713 3.54 -18.28 8.75
C THR A 713 3.31 -18.46 10.24
N GLY A 714 3.15 -17.36 10.99
CA GLY A 714 3.12 -17.36 12.46
C GLY A 714 4.48 -17.59 13.10
N VAL A 715 5.57 -17.68 12.33
CA VAL A 715 6.93 -17.82 12.84
C VAL A 715 7.46 -16.44 13.27
N PRO A 716 7.81 -16.21 14.55
CA PRO A 716 8.30 -14.92 15.01
C PRO A 716 9.77 -14.75 14.65
N MET A 717 10.06 -14.55 13.35
CA MET A 717 11.40 -14.67 12.77
C MET A 717 12.47 -13.85 13.51
N VAL A 718 12.15 -12.59 13.85
CA VAL A 718 13.08 -11.69 14.54
C VAL A 718 13.38 -12.15 15.97
N GLU A 719 12.40 -12.71 16.69
CA GLU A 719 12.60 -13.27 18.03
C GLU A 719 13.53 -14.48 17.97
N LEU A 720 13.28 -15.40 17.03
CA LEU A 720 14.10 -16.59 16.84
C LEU A 720 15.53 -16.22 16.39
N ALA A 721 15.67 -15.28 15.45
CA ALA A 721 16.96 -14.77 15.02
C ALA A 721 17.73 -14.10 16.17
N THR A 722 17.04 -13.37 17.04
CA THR A 722 17.65 -12.76 18.24
C THR A 722 18.14 -13.84 19.21
N ARG A 723 17.38 -14.91 19.42
CA ARG A 723 17.79 -16.06 20.27
C ARG A 723 18.98 -16.81 19.66
N ALA A 724 18.98 -17.03 18.35
CA ALA A 724 20.07 -17.65 17.60
C ALA A 724 21.35 -16.81 17.69
N MET A 725 21.24 -15.49 17.55
CA MET A 725 22.32 -14.54 17.79
C MET A 725 22.91 -14.64 19.21
N LEU A 726 22.10 -14.98 20.21
CA LEU A 726 22.52 -15.20 21.60
C LEU A 726 23.07 -16.61 21.85
N GLY A 727 23.06 -17.50 20.85
CA GLY A 727 23.65 -18.84 20.88
C GLY A 727 22.68 -19.97 21.20
N GLU A 728 21.37 -19.72 21.23
CA GLU A 728 20.38 -20.78 21.41
C GLU A 728 20.16 -21.54 20.08
N PRO A 729 20.16 -22.89 20.07
CA PRO A 729 19.93 -23.66 18.85
C PRO A 729 18.47 -23.58 18.35
N LEU A 730 18.26 -23.55 17.04
CA LEU A 730 16.93 -23.48 16.42
C LEU A 730 16.04 -24.68 16.79
N ALA A 731 16.64 -25.87 16.92
CA ALA A 731 15.95 -27.10 17.29
C ALA A 731 15.21 -26.98 18.64
N ASP A 732 15.69 -26.13 19.55
CA ASP A 732 15.14 -25.95 20.89
C ASP A 732 14.05 -24.86 20.95
N MET A 733 13.78 -24.16 19.84
CA MET A 733 12.89 -23.00 19.81
C MET A 733 11.41 -23.31 19.47
N GLY A 734 11.08 -24.57 19.18
CA GLY A 734 9.71 -25.04 18.96
C GLY A 734 9.17 -24.91 17.52
N PHE A 735 10.02 -24.51 16.57
CA PHE A 735 9.66 -24.38 15.14
C PHE A 735 10.41 -25.36 14.22
N GLY A 736 11.33 -26.16 14.75
CA GLY A 736 12.13 -27.11 13.97
C GLY A 736 13.22 -26.45 13.11
N THR A 737 13.79 -27.22 12.19
CA THR A 737 14.79 -26.77 11.21
C THR A 737 14.39 -27.21 9.80
N GLY A 738 15.05 -26.67 8.77
CA GLY A 738 14.68 -26.86 7.37
C GLY A 738 13.53 -25.96 6.92
N LEU A 739 12.77 -26.40 5.92
CA LEU A 739 11.58 -25.71 5.44
C LEU A 739 10.41 -25.94 6.40
N TYR A 740 9.84 -24.85 6.91
CA TYR A 740 8.69 -24.89 7.81
C TYR A 740 7.42 -25.34 7.06
N GLN A 741 6.44 -25.86 7.81
CA GLN A 741 5.17 -26.29 7.23
C GLN A 741 4.48 -25.14 6.50
N THR A 742 3.98 -25.42 5.30
CA THR A 742 3.28 -24.43 4.48
C THR A 742 1.93 -24.08 5.09
N ALA A 743 1.63 -22.79 5.22
CA ALA A 743 0.32 -22.34 5.71
C ALA A 743 -0.81 -22.80 4.74
N PRO A 744 -2.04 -23.02 5.23
CA PRO A 744 -3.16 -23.41 4.37
C PRO A 744 -3.70 -22.25 3.51
N TYR A 745 -3.04 -21.09 3.54
CA TYR A 745 -3.39 -19.87 2.82
C TYR A 745 -2.33 -19.53 1.78
N VAL A 746 -2.77 -18.87 0.72
CA VAL A 746 -1.92 -18.13 -0.20
C VAL A 746 -1.88 -16.66 0.25
N ALA A 747 -0.68 -16.11 0.33
CA ALA A 747 -0.43 -14.71 0.64
C ALA A 747 0.27 -14.05 -0.53
N VAL A 748 -0.25 -12.90 -0.96
CA VAL A 748 0.29 -12.12 -2.06
C VAL A 748 0.63 -10.73 -1.54
N LYS A 749 1.93 -10.41 -1.52
CA LYS A 749 2.41 -9.05 -1.27
C LYS A 749 2.33 -8.27 -2.58
N VAL A 750 1.66 -7.13 -2.57
CA VAL A 750 1.55 -6.22 -3.73
C VAL A 750 2.18 -4.87 -3.37
N PRO A 751 3.10 -4.34 -4.19
CA PRO A 751 3.74 -3.06 -3.95
C PRO A 751 2.79 -1.88 -4.21
N VAL A 752 2.98 -0.80 -3.47
CA VAL A 752 2.26 0.48 -3.61
C VAL A 752 3.23 1.57 -4.06
N PHE A 753 2.83 2.35 -5.06
CA PHE A 753 3.64 3.39 -5.67
C PHE A 753 3.05 4.78 -5.43
N SER A 754 3.92 5.79 -5.29
CA SER A 754 3.53 7.19 -5.12
C SER A 754 3.59 7.99 -6.44
N PHE A 755 3.38 7.34 -7.59
CA PHE A 755 3.50 8.01 -8.90
C PHE A 755 2.50 9.16 -9.09
N GLU A 756 1.32 9.08 -8.46
CA GLU A 756 0.34 10.18 -8.47
C GLU A 756 0.87 11.46 -7.78
N LYS A 757 1.77 11.30 -6.80
CA LYS A 757 2.44 12.41 -6.11
C LYS A 757 3.63 12.97 -6.88
N LEU A 758 4.17 12.18 -7.81
CA LEU A 758 5.33 12.49 -8.63
C LEU A 758 4.94 12.45 -10.12
N ALA A 759 3.89 13.19 -10.51
CA ALA A 759 3.25 13.06 -11.84
C ALA A 759 4.21 13.25 -13.04
N ASP A 760 5.33 13.92 -12.82
CA ASP A 760 6.35 14.17 -13.83
C ASP A 760 7.50 13.15 -13.84
N VAL A 761 7.35 12.01 -13.15
CA VAL A 761 8.30 10.88 -13.22
C VAL A 761 7.79 9.78 -14.13
N ASP A 762 8.69 8.92 -14.59
CA ASP A 762 8.27 7.73 -15.32
C ASP A 762 7.93 6.56 -14.38
N THR A 763 6.87 5.84 -14.72
CA THR A 763 6.30 4.74 -13.92
C THR A 763 6.81 3.36 -14.36
N LEU A 764 7.71 3.28 -15.34
CA LEU A 764 8.33 2.02 -15.73
C LEU A 764 9.08 1.41 -14.54
N LEU A 765 8.74 0.16 -14.23
CA LEU A 765 9.48 -0.65 -13.26
C LEU A 765 10.75 -1.24 -13.89
N GLY A 766 11.78 -1.44 -13.08
CA GLY A 766 13.06 -1.95 -13.52
C GLY A 766 13.91 -2.43 -12.33
N PRO A 767 15.24 -2.57 -12.50
CA PRO A 767 16.11 -3.11 -11.46
C PRO A 767 16.33 -2.15 -10.28
N GLU A 768 15.88 -0.90 -10.39
CA GLU A 768 15.87 0.08 -9.30
C GLU A 768 14.47 0.17 -8.68
N MET A 769 14.39 0.00 -7.35
CA MET A 769 13.15 0.05 -6.59
C MET A 769 12.54 1.46 -6.54
N LYS A 770 11.22 1.55 -6.67
CA LYS A 770 10.42 2.79 -6.70
C LYS A 770 9.19 2.78 -5.78
N SER A 771 8.77 1.62 -5.31
CA SER A 771 7.63 1.48 -4.40
C SER A 771 7.91 2.15 -3.05
N THR A 772 6.84 2.68 -2.45
CA THR A 772 6.87 3.41 -1.17
C THR A 772 6.25 2.60 -0.03
N GLY A 773 5.62 1.46 -0.34
CA GLY A 773 5.02 0.57 0.64
C GLY A 773 4.47 -0.70 -0.02
N GLU A 774 3.74 -1.48 0.77
CA GLU A 774 3.18 -2.76 0.34
C GLU A 774 1.86 -3.07 1.06
N VAL A 775 1.05 -3.92 0.43
CA VAL A 775 -0.17 -4.50 0.99
C VAL A 775 -0.16 -6.01 0.88
N LEU A 776 -0.93 -6.68 1.73
CA LEU A 776 -0.99 -8.14 1.79
C LEU A 776 -2.42 -8.62 1.47
N GLY A 777 -2.55 -9.38 0.38
CA GLY A 777 -3.76 -10.14 0.07
C GLY A 777 -3.65 -11.58 0.58
N LEU A 778 -4.57 -12.01 1.44
CA LEU A 778 -4.63 -13.37 1.99
C LEU A 778 -5.86 -14.10 1.47
N GLY A 779 -5.70 -15.27 0.89
CA GLY A 779 -6.80 -16.07 0.34
C GLY A 779 -6.55 -17.57 0.41
N LYS A 780 -7.58 -18.38 0.18
CA LYS A 780 -7.43 -19.84 0.08
C LYS A 780 -6.83 -20.27 -1.25
N THR A 781 -7.07 -19.45 -2.27
CA THR A 781 -6.51 -19.62 -3.61
C THR A 781 -5.69 -18.42 -3.99
N LEU A 782 -4.81 -18.63 -4.96
CA LEU A 782 -4.02 -17.57 -5.55
C LEU A 782 -4.90 -16.44 -6.11
N ASP A 783 -5.93 -16.78 -6.86
CA ASP A 783 -6.84 -15.79 -7.47
C ASP A 783 -7.49 -14.88 -6.41
N GLU A 784 -7.89 -15.44 -5.27
CA GLU A 784 -8.49 -14.68 -4.17
C GLU A 784 -7.47 -13.73 -3.52
N ALA A 785 -6.26 -14.23 -3.28
CA ALA A 785 -5.18 -13.46 -2.68
C ALA A 785 -4.71 -12.33 -3.61
N LEU A 786 -4.54 -12.61 -4.91
CA LEU A 786 -4.22 -11.61 -5.95
C LEU A 786 -5.30 -10.54 -6.04
N TYR A 787 -6.58 -10.93 -6.07
CA TYR A 787 -7.69 -9.97 -6.10
C TYR A 787 -7.65 -9.02 -4.90
N LYS A 788 -7.53 -9.56 -3.67
CA LYS A 788 -7.41 -8.74 -2.45
C LYS A 788 -6.20 -7.83 -2.49
N GLY A 789 -5.03 -8.36 -2.88
CA GLY A 789 -3.79 -7.60 -2.95
C GLY A 789 -3.90 -6.44 -3.93
N MET A 790 -4.41 -6.67 -5.14
CA MET A 790 -4.59 -5.62 -6.15
C MET A 790 -5.60 -4.56 -5.71
N VAL A 791 -6.76 -4.95 -5.17
CA VAL A 791 -7.74 -3.99 -4.64
C VAL A 791 -7.14 -3.16 -3.50
N ALA A 792 -6.44 -3.80 -2.56
CA ALA A 792 -5.79 -3.12 -1.45
C ALA A 792 -4.68 -2.15 -1.92
N ALA A 793 -4.01 -2.45 -3.04
CA ALA A 793 -3.00 -1.59 -3.65
C ALA A 793 -3.61 -0.39 -4.42
N GLY A 794 -4.94 -0.26 -4.44
CA GLY A 794 -5.66 0.85 -5.07
C GLY A 794 -6.16 0.58 -6.48
N TYR A 795 -6.04 -0.66 -7.00
CA TYR A 795 -6.53 -0.97 -8.34
C TYR A 795 -8.07 -0.99 -8.37
N THR A 796 -8.63 -0.27 -9.34
CA THR A 796 -10.06 -0.40 -9.67
C THR A 796 -10.24 -1.57 -10.64
N MET A 797 -10.78 -2.69 -10.15
CA MET A 797 -10.92 -3.95 -10.90
C MET A 797 -12.15 -3.95 -11.85
N LYS A 798 -12.11 -3.13 -12.90
CA LYS A 798 -13.13 -3.11 -13.97
C LYS A 798 -13.07 -4.41 -14.79
N LYS A 799 -14.21 -5.05 -15.02
CA LYS A 799 -14.30 -6.34 -15.76
C LYS A 799 -14.64 -6.19 -17.24
N THR A 800 -15.00 -4.98 -17.66
CA THR A 800 -15.34 -4.61 -19.04
C THR A 800 -14.74 -3.24 -19.34
N GLY A 801 -14.59 -2.91 -20.62
CA GLY A 801 -14.09 -1.59 -21.03
C GLY A 801 -13.00 -1.68 -22.07
N GLY A 802 -12.07 -0.73 -22.06
CA GLY A 802 -10.99 -0.63 -23.04
C GLY A 802 -9.59 -0.95 -22.49
N VAL A 803 -8.76 -1.61 -23.30
CA VAL A 803 -7.34 -1.84 -22.97
C VAL A 803 -6.45 -1.26 -24.06
N LEU A 804 -5.57 -0.33 -23.69
CA LEU A 804 -4.58 0.24 -24.60
C LEU A 804 -3.24 -0.49 -24.47
N MET A 805 -2.73 -1.05 -25.57
CA MET A 805 -1.48 -1.81 -25.61
C MET A 805 -0.41 -1.15 -26.48
N SER A 806 0.75 -0.88 -25.90
CA SER A 806 1.93 -0.36 -26.59
C SER A 806 3.20 -0.97 -26.02
N VAL A 807 3.68 -2.04 -26.65
CA VAL A 807 4.83 -2.83 -26.16
C VAL A 807 6.07 -2.71 -27.03
N GLN A 808 7.24 -2.93 -26.44
CA GLN A 808 8.52 -3.03 -27.15
C GLN A 808 8.61 -4.32 -27.97
N ASP A 809 9.63 -4.42 -28.84
CA ASP A 809 9.75 -5.51 -29.81
C ASP A 809 9.96 -6.89 -29.17
N ILE A 810 10.72 -6.99 -28.08
CA ILE A 810 10.96 -8.27 -27.38
C ILE A 810 9.68 -8.86 -26.77
N ASP A 811 8.74 -8.01 -26.36
CA ASP A 811 7.49 -8.41 -25.71
C ASP A 811 6.38 -8.75 -26.72
N LYS A 812 6.61 -8.52 -28.02
CA LYS A 812 5.60 -8.73 -29.06
C LYS A 812 5.13 -10.18 -29.15
N ALA A 813 6.01 -11.16 -28.96
CA ALA A 813 5.62 -12.56 -29.02
C ALA A 813 4.60 -12.90 -27.92
N GLU A 814 4.84 -12.42 -26.71
CA GLU A 814 4.06 -12.79 -25.52
C GLU A 814 2.79 -11.93 -25.33
N VAL A 815 2.80 -10.66 -25.76
CA VAL A 815 1.63 -9.77 -25.61
C VAL A 815 0.37 -10.31 -26.28
N VAL A 816 0.52 -11.17 -27.30
CA VAL A 816 -0.60 -11.79 -28.01
C VAL A 816 -1.49 -12.59 -27.05
N ASP A 817 -0.91 -13.34 -26.11
CA ASP A 817 -1.68 -14.17 -25.18
C ASP A 817 -2.31 -13.35 -24.05
N THR A 818 -1.65 -12.27 -23.63
CA THR A 818 -2.24 -11.25 -22.76
C THR A 818 -3.45 -10.60 -23.43
N ALA A 819 -3.32 -10.18 -24.70
CA ALA A 819 -4.39 -9.56 -25.47
C ALA A 819 -5.59 -10.49 -25.70
N LYS A 820 -5.33 -11.76 -26.05
CA LYS A 820 -6.39 -12.80 -26.13
C LYS A 820 -7.14 -12.94 -24.81
N SER A 821 -6.43 -12.88 -23.69
CA SER A 821 -7.04 -13.03 -22.37
C SER A 821 -7.94 -11.86 -22.00
N PHE A 822 -7.58 -10.62 -22.35
CA PHE A 822 -8.46 -9.46 -22.23
C PHE A 822 -9.65 -9.54 -23.21
N ALA A 823 -9.43 -9.91 -24.47
CA ALA A 823 -10.49 -10.06 -25.45
C ALA A 823 -11.52 -11.13 -25.03
N ALA A 824 -11.07 -12.23 -24.42
CA ALA A 824 -11.95 -13.28 -23.89
C ALA A 824 -12.85 -12.81 -22.74
N LEU A 825 -12.48 -11.73 -22.04
CA LEU A 825 -13.30 -11.05 -21.05
C LEU A 825 -14.24 -9.98 -21.65
N GLY A 826 -14.19 -9.75 -22.96
CA GLY A 826 -15.02 -8.77 -23.66
C GLY A 826 -14.45 -7.35 -23.67
N PHE A 827 -13.16 -7.16 -23.39
CA PHE A 827 -12.54 -5.83 -23.52
C PHE A 827 -12.34 -5.43 -24.98
N GLN A 828 -12.60 -4.17 -25.27
CA GLN A 828 -12.20 -3.55 -26.53
C GLN A 828 -10.69 -3.31 -26.50
N LEU A 829 -9.98 -3.77 -27.54
CA LEU A 829 -8.54 -3.62 -27.65
C LEU A 829 -8.18 -2.40 -28.49
N TYR A 830 -7.34 -1.54 -27.93
CA TYR A 830 -6.68 -0.43 -28.61
C TYR A 830 -5.18 -0.68 -28.62
N ALA A 831 -4.49 -0.40 -29.73
CA ALA A 831 -3.04 -0.56 -29.75
C ALA A 831 -2.34 0.40 -30.70
N THR A 832 -1.08 0.73 -30.40
CA THR A 832 -0.25 1.50 -31.34
C THR A 832 0.07 0.67 -32.59
N LYS A 833 0.27 1.33 -33.74
CA LYS A 833 0.42 0.72 -35.07
C LYS A 833 1.21 -0.60 -35.11
N GLY A 834 2.40 -0.64 -34.49
CA GLY A 834 3.26 -1.83 -34.48
C GLY A 834 2.69 -3.01 -33.69
N THR A 835 2.04 -2.73 -32.55
CA THR A 835 1.36 -3.72 -31.72
C THR A 835 0.04 -4.14 -32.36
N ALA A 836 -0.76 -3.19 -32.88
CA ALA A 836 -2.03 -3.45 -33.54
C ALA A 836 -1.89 -4.39 -34.74
N ALA A 837 -0.88 -4.16 -35.61
CA ALA A 837 -0.62 -5.02 -36.76
C ALA A 837 -0.25 -6.46 -36.38
N LEU A 838 0.35 -6.67 -35.21
CA LEU A 838 0.64 -8.01 -34.70
C LEU A 838 -0.62 -8.69 -34.17
N LEU A 839 -1.39 -8.01 -33.33
CA LEU A 839 -2.61 -8.55 -32.73
C LEU A 839 -3.67 -8.86 -33.80
N THR A 840 -3.78 -8.01 -34.82
CA THR A 840 -4.68 -8.26 -35.97
C THR A 840 -4.28 -9.51 -36.74
N ARG A 841 -2.97 -9.73 -36.97
CA ARG A 841 -2.46 -10.97 -37.60
C ARG A 841 -2.72 -12.21 -36.75
N ALA A 842 -2.80 -12.05 -35.43
CA ALA A 842 -3.17 -13.12 -34.50
C ALA A 842 -4.70 -13.35 -34.42
N GLY A 843 -5.51 -12.65 -35.22
CA GLY A 843 -6.96 -12.83 -35.32
C GLY A 843 -7.80 -12.02 -34.33
N LEU A 844 -7.19 -11.04 -33.64
CA LEU A 844 -7.90 -10.18 -32.69
C LEU A 844 -8.49 -8.94 -33.39
N SER A 845 -9.67 -8.49 -32.96
CA SER A 845 -10.21 -7.18 -33.34
C SER A 845 -9.54 -6.10 -32.49
N VAL A 846 -8.79 -5.20 -33.13
CA VAL A 846 -8.00 -4.16 -32.46
C VAL A 846 -8.15 -2.85 -33.21
N GLU A 847 -8.46 -1.78 -32.49
CA GLU A 847 -8.47 -0.43 -33.03
C GLU A 847 -7.05 0.15 -32.97
N THR A 848 -6.55 0.61 -34.13
CA THR A 848 -5.21 1.19 -34.22
C THR A 848 -5.25 2.65 -33.79
N VAL A 849 -4.42 3.01 -32.81
CA VAL A 849 -4.33 4.38 -32.27
C VAL A 849 -2.99 5.01 -32.64
N SER A 850 -3.03 6.26 -33.09
CA SER A 850 -1.85 7.04 -33.46
C SER A 850 -1.04 7.46 -32.22
N LYS A 851 0.29 7.50 -32.35
CA LYS A 851 1.18 8.10 -31.35
C LYS A 851 1.10 9.64 -31.38
N LEU A 852 1.65 10.31 -30.37
CA LEU A 852 1.58 11.78 -30.24
C LEU A 852 2.17 12.56 -31.43
N HIS A 853 3.13 11.98 -32.14
CA HIS A 853 3.77 12.60 -33.31
C HIS A 853 3.14 12.18 -34.65
N GLU A 854 2.13 11.31 -34.63
CA GLU A 854 1.42 10.82 -35.80
C GLU A 854 0.11 11.62 -35.98
N GLU A 855 -0.35 11.82 -37.21
CA GLU A 855 -1.59 12.57 -37.49
C GLU A 855 -2.85 11.79 -37.07
N GLY A 856 -3.88 12.50 -36.57
CA GLY A 856 -5.18 11.96 -36.16
C GLY A 856 -5.43 12.00 -34.64
N GLU A 857 -6.51 11.36 -34.18
CA GLU A 857 -6.73 11.11 -32.74
C GLU A 857 -5.61 10.22 -32.21
N ASN A 858 -4.94 10.69 -31.16
CA ASN A 858 -3.77 10.04 -30.62
C ASN A 858 -4.04 9.34 -29.28
N VAL A 859 -3.06 8.58 -28.80
CA VAL A 859 -3.10 7.85 -27.53
C VAL A 859 -3.57 8.68 -26.32
N ILE A 860 -3.24 9.98 -26.26
CA ILE A 860 -3.66 10.84 -25.16
C ILE A 860 -5.16 11.08 -25.23
N ASP A 861 -5.71 11.38 -26.41
CA ASP A 861 -7.15 11.64 -26.61
C ASP A 861 -7.99 10.45 -26.13
N TYR A 862 -7.52 9.22 -26.39
CA TYR A 862 -8.17 7.99 -25.90
C TYR A 862 -8.15 7.89 -24.36
N LEU A 863 -7.01 8.18 -23.73
CA LEU A 863 -6.91 8.22 -22.26
C LEU A 863 -7.80 9.31 -21.64
N GLU A 864 -8.03 10.41 -22.36
CA GLU A 864 -8.88 11.51 -21.88
C GLU A 864 -10.38 11.26 -22.11
N SER A 865 -10.72 10.50 -23.15
CA SER A 865 -12.12 10.21 -23.54
C SER A 865 -12.87 9.29 -22.57
N GLY A 866 -12.17 8.60 -21.67
CA GLY A 866 -12.74 7.58 -20.79
C GLY A 866 -12.99 6.23 -21.47
N LYS A 867 -12.54 6.05 -22.73
CA LYS A 867 -12.64 4.77 -23.47
C LYS A 867 -11.66 3.69 -22.97
N VAL A 868 -10.63 4.07 -22.21
CA VAL A 868 -9.54 3.18 -21.78
C VAL A 868 -9.57 3.03 -20.27
N ASP A 869 -9.57 1.77 -19.82
CA ASP A 869 -9.63 1.39 -18.40
C ASP A 869 -8.34 0.73 -17.92
N TYR A 870 -7.53 0.20 -18.84
CA TYR A 870 -6.20 -0.35 -18.55
C TYR A 870 -5.20 0.03 -19.64
N VAL A 871 -3.96 0.28 -19.22
CA VAL A 871 -2.84 0.51 -20.15
C VAL A 871 -1.78 -0.56 -19.93
N VAL A 872 -1.36 -1.24 -21.00
CA VAL A 872 -0.19 -2.12 -21.02
C VAL A 872 0.91 -1.43 -21.82
N SER A 873 1.96 -0.96 -21.15
CA SER A 873 3.05 -0.21 -21.78
C SER A 873 4.42 -0.66 -21.31
N THR A 874 5.13 -1.37 -22.18
CA THR A 874 6.52 -1.80 -21.97
C THR A 874 7.48 -0.99 -22.86
N SER A 875 8.71 -0.77 -22.41
CA SER A 875 9.66 0.11 -23.11
C SER A 875 11.12 -0.16 -22.72
N SER A 876 12.01 -0.26 -23.70
CA SER A 876 13.46 -0.45 -23.48
C SER A 876 14.18 0.79 -22.95
N LYS A 877 13.64 2.00 -23.18
CA LYS A 877 14.23 3.28 -22.72
C LYS A 877 13.19 4.15 -22.00
N GLY A 878 12.61 3.63 -20.92
CA GLY A 878 11.48 4.25 -20.23
C GLY A 878 11.74 5.60 -19.56
N ARG A 879 12.98 5.95 -19.23
CA ARG A 879 13.24 7.16 -18.43
C ARG A 879 13.26 8.50 -19.17
N ILE A 880 13.31 8.50 -20.51
CA ILE A 880 13.52 9.74 -21.30
C ILE A 880 12.19 10.50 -21.44
N PRO A 881 11.99 11.66 -20.78
CA PRO A 881 10.68 12.32 -20.71
C PRO A 881 10.07 12.71 -22.06
N SER A 882 10.91 12.93 -23.08
CA SER A 882 10.45 13.32 -24.42
C SER A 882 9.78 12.18 -25.20
N ARG A 883 10.00 10.90 -24.84
CA ARG A 883 9.45 9.76 -25.57
C ARG A 883 7.95 9.59 -25.30
N ASP A 884 7.23 9.21 -26.35
CA ASP A 884 5.79 8.98 -26.27
C ASP A 884 5.40 7.92 -25.25
N SER A 885 6.20 6.84 -25.12
CA SER A 885 5.93 5.79 -24.12
C SER A 885 5.92 6.33 -22.70
N VAL A 886 6.70 7.37 -22.39
CA VAL A 886 6.72 8.03 -21.07
C VAL A 886 5.50 8.91 -20.87
N LYS A 887 5.17 9.70 -21.90
CA LYS A 887 4.00 10.58 -21.90
C LYS A 887 2.70 9.78 -21.73
N ILE A 888 2.58 8.62 -22.39
CA ILE A 888 1.44 7.69 -22.24
C ILE A 888 1.33 7.23 -20.78
N ARG A 889 2.42 6.74 -20.19
CA ARG A 889 2.42 6.22 -18.82
C ARG A 889 2.09 7.28 -17.77
N ARG A 890 2.70 8.47 -17.89
CA ARG A 890 2.38 9.63 -17.04
C ARG A 890 0.92 10.01 -17.13
N LYS A 891 0.39 10.09 -18.36
CA LYS A 891 -1.01 10.44 -18.58
C LYS A 891 -1.97 9.41 -18.01
N ALA A 892 -1.63 8.13 -18.09
CA ALA A 892 -2.43 7.06 -17.48
C ALA A 892 -2.53 7.26 -15.96
N VAL A 893 -1.42 7.54 -15.28
CA VAL A 893 -1.40 7.83 -13.84
C VAL A 893 -2.17 9.10 -13.50
N GLU A 894 -1.99 10.18 -14.26
CA GLU A 894 -2.78 11.41 -14.07
C GLU A 894 -4.30 11.15 -14.15
N ARG A 895 -4.72 10.19 -14.99
CA ARG A 895 -6.13 9.81 -15.19
C ARG A 895 -6.59 8.70 -14.25
N ALA A 896 -5.77 8.27 -13.29
CA ALA A 896 -6.02 7.12 -12.41
C ALA A 896 -6.38 5.84 -13.19
N ILE A 897 -5.80 5.66 -14.37
CA ILE A 897 -5.92 4.46 -15.18
C ILE A 897 -4.74 3.55 -14.82
N PRO A 898 -4.99 2.31 -14.33
CA PRO A 898 -3.91 1.37 -14.02
C PRO A 898 -2.97 1.15 -15.22
N CYS A 899 -1.70 1.47 -15.01
CA CYS A 899 -0.65 1.39 -16.02
C CYS A 899 0.29 0.22 -15.70
N LEU A 900 0.16 -0.86 -16.47
CA LEU A 900 0.88 -2.11 -16.33
C LEU A 900 2.13 -2.08 -17.20
N THR A 901 3.31 -2.10 -16.57
CA THR A 901 4.60 -1.98 -17.29
C THR A 901 5.36 -3.29 -17.41
N SER A 902 4.76 -4.39 -16.94
CA SER A 902 5.22 -5.76 -17.15
C SER A 902 4.05 -6.59 -17.68
N LEU A 903 4.34 -7.48 -18.64
CA LEU A 903 3.35 -8.44 -19.13
C LEU A 903 2.95 -9.44 -18.05
N ASP A 904 3.85 -9.77 -17.12
CA ASP A 904 3.58 -10.70 -16.03
C ASP A 904 2.51 -10.13 -15.08
N THR A 905 2.66 -8.87 -14.68
CA THR A 905 1.65 -8.14 -13.89
C THR A 905 0.33 -8.04 -14.64
N ALA A 906 0.37 -7.79 -15.96
CA ALA A 906 -0.84 -7.73 -16.79
C ALA A 906 -1.56 -9.09 -16.83
N ASN A 907 -0.83 -10.18 -16.97
CA ASN A 907 -1.38 -11.53 -16.94
C ASN A 907 -1.97 -11.87 -15.57
N ALA A 908 -1.30 -11.51 -14.47
CA ALA A 908 -1.83 -11.69 -13.11
C ALA A 908 -3.11 -10.88 -12.88
N LEU A 909 -3.18 -9.63 -13.38
CA LEU A 909 -4.39 -8.82 -13.31
C LEU A 909 -5.53 -9.48 -14.09
N VAL A 910 -5.28 -9.95 -15.31
CA VAL A 910 -6.31 -10.62 -16.11
C VAL A 910 -6.75 -11.94 -15.46
N LEU A 911 -5.86 -12.70 -14.84
CA LEU A 911 -6.21 -13.89 -14.05
C LEU A 911 -7.17 -13.52 -12.91
N SER A 912 -6.85 -12.46 -12.18
CA SER A 912 -7.71 -11.91 -11.11
C SER A 912 -9.07 -11.44 -11.65
N LEU A 913 -9.12 -10.80 -12.82
CA LEU A 913 -10.37 -10.38 -13.47
C LEU A 913 -11.22 -11.54 -13.99
N LYS A 914 -10.58 -12.61 -14.48
CA LYS A 914 -11.25 -13.88 -14.86
C LYS A 914 -11.85 -14.59 -13.65
N SER A 915 -11.27 -14.38 -12.47
CA SER A 915 -11.87 -14.88 -11.24
C SER A 915 -13.25 -14.23 -11.00
N ARG A 916 -14.13 -14.95 -10.31
CA ARG A 916 -15.42 -14.40 -9.89
C ARG A 916 -15.38 -13.73 -8.52
N TYR A 917 -14.19 -13.55 -7.96
CA TYR A 917 -14.04 -12.82 -6.72
C TYR A 917 -14.44 -11.35 -6.91
N SER A 918 -14.98 -10.80 -5.84
CA SER A 918 -15.38 -9.42 -5.63
C SER A 918 -15.14 -9.08 -4.16
N GLN A 919 -15.14 -7.80 -3.79
CA GLN A 919 -15.00 -7.41 -2.38
C GLN A 919 -16.04 -8.08 -1.45
N ASN A 920 -17.20 -8.46 -1.99
CA ASN A 920 -18.28 -9.12 -1.25
C ASN A 920 -18.26 -10.65 -1.35
N SER A 921 -17.39 -11.23 -2.18
CA SER A 921 -17.30 -12.69 -2.37
C SER A 921 -15.93 -13.25 -1.99
N THR A 922 -15.18 -12.51 -1.20
CA THR A 922 -13.90 -12.93 -0.64
C THR A 922 -13.98 -13.14 0.87
N GLU A 923 -13.23 -14.10 1.40
CA GLU A 923 -13.18 -14.41 2.83
C GLU A 923 -12.39 -13.35 3.61
N LEU A 924 -12.92 -12.84 4.71
CA LEU A 924 -12.14 -12.04 5.65
C LEU A 924 -11.33 -12.95 6.56
N VAL A 925 -10.00 -12.84 6.50
CA VAL A 925 -9.08 -13.63 7.31
C VAL A 925 -8.61 -12.80 8.50
N ASP A 926 -8.90 -13.25 9.72
CA ASP A 926 -8.27 -12.71 10.93
C ASP A 926 -6.87 -13.31 11.08
N ILE A 927 -5.85 -12.49 10.84
CA ILE A 927 -4.45 -12.92 10.87
C ILE A 927 -4.01 -13.41 12.26
N ASN A 928 -4.69 -12.98 13.33
CA ASN A 928 -4.40 -13.45 14.69
C ASN A 928 -5.04 -14.80 14.99
N ARG A 929 -5.94 -15.27 14.12
CA ARG A 929 -6.73 -16.50 14.29
C ARG A 929 -6.78 -17.32 13.00
N MET A 930 -5.66 -17.39 12.29
CA MET A 930 -5.56 -18.20 11.07
C MET A 930 -5.68 -19.68 11.37
N ARG A 931 -6.34 -20.40 10.45
CA ARG A 931 -6.41 -21.86 10.46
C ARG A 931 -5.01 -22.45 10.25
N LYS A 932 -4.70 -23.55 10.94
CA LYS A 932 -3.42 -24.26 10.80
C LYS A 932 -3.41 -25.27 9.66
N GLU A 933 -4.58 -25.77 9.30
CA GLU A 933 -4.78 -26.78 8.26
C GLU A 933 -6.04 -26.45 7.45
N ARG A 934 -6.14 -27.07 6.27
CA ARG A 934 -7.35 -27.04 5.45
C ARG A 934 -8.44 -27.87 6.11
N GLN A 935 -9.70 -27.49 5.90
CA GLN A 935 -10.83 -28.21 6.46
C GLN A 935 -11.41 -29.18 5.45
N THR A 936 -11.66 -30.43 5.85
CA THR A 936 -12.39 -31.39 5.02
C THR A 936 -13.89 -31.22 5.22
N LEU A 937 -14.59 -30.75 4.19
CA LEU A 937 -16.04 -30.62 4.18
C LEU A 937 -16.68 -31.77 3.41
N LYS A 938 -17.75 -32.35 3.98
CA LYS A 938 -18.63 -33.28 3.27
C LYS A 938 -19.66 -32.49 2.47
N PHE A 939 -19.88 -32.88 1.23
CA PHE A 939 -20.88 -32.28 0.38
C PHE A 939 -21.69 -33.34 -0.36
N VAL A 940 -22.89 -32.95 -0.77
CA VAL A 940 -23.72 -33.73 -1.69
C VAL A 940 -24.04 -32.86 -2.90
N LYS A 941 -23.84 -33.38 -4.10
CA LYS A 941 -24.27 -32.72 -5.34
C LYS A 941 -25.66 -33.24 -5.73
N LEU A 942 -26.65 -32.35 -5.68
CA LEU A 942 -28.02 -32.65 -6.06
C LEU A 942 -28.46 -31.74 -7.21
N HIS A 943 -29.38 -32.22 -8.04
CA HIS A 943 -30.02 -31.40 -9.06
C HIS A 943 -31.53 -31.61 -9.12
N GLY A 944 -32.25 -30.55 -9.45
CA GLY A 944 -33.65 -30.62 -9.85
C GLY A 944 -33.76 -30.26 -11.31
N THR A 945 -34.19 -31.19 -12.16
CA THR A 945 -34.39 -30.94 -13.60
C THR A 945 -33.10 -30.43 -14.28
N GLY A 946 -31.95 -31.00 -13.94
CA GLY A 946 -30.64 -30.63 -14.48
C GLY A 946 -29.99 -29.37 -13.90
N ASN A 947 -30.66 -28.64 -13.00
CA ASN A 947 -30.08 -27.49 -12.29
C ASN A 947 -29.37 -27.95 -11.02
N ASP A 948 -28.04 -28.01 -11.07
CA ASP A 948 -27.17 -28.61 -10.05
C ASP A 948 -26.58 -27.59 -9.08
N TYR A 949 -26.58 -27.94 -7.79
CA TYR A 949 -25.92 -27.19 -6.72
C TYR A 949 -25.10 -28.14 -5.84
N ILE A 950 -24.14 -27.57 -5.11
CA ILE A 950 -23.36 -28.28 -4.10
C ILE A 950 -23.99 -27.99 -2.74
N TYR A 951 -24.37 -29.03 -2.00
CA TYR A 951 -25.10 -28.89 -0.74
C TYR A 951 -24.19 -29.23 0.43
N PHE A 952 -24.22 -28.37 1.45
CA PHE A 952 -23.54 -28.58 2.72
C PHE A 952 -24.55 -28.70 3.85
N ASP A 953 -24.37 -29.73 4.68
CA ASP A 953 -25.11 -29.89 5.92
C ASP A 953 -24.45 -29.06 7.02
N CYS A 954 -25.10 -27.97 7.39
CA CYS A 954 -24.62 -27.00 8.36
C CYS A 954 -25.48 -27.01 9.64
N LEU A 955 -26.21 -28.10 9.91
CA LEU A 955 -27.07 -28.21 11.10
C LEU A 955 -26.27 -28.18 12.41
N GLN A 956 -25.03 -28.69 12.39
CA GLN A 956 -24.12 -28.69 13.54
C GLN A 956 -22.89 -27.80 13.37
N THR A 957 -22.37 -27.70 12.14
CA THR A 957 -21.13 -26.97 11.84
C THR A 957 -21.39 -25.91 10.77
N PRO A 958 -21.42 -24.62 11.13
CA PRO A 958 -21.64 -23.56 10.15
C PRO A 958 -20.40 -23.33 9.29
N ILE A 959 -20.63 -22.93 8.04
CA ILE A 959 -19.58 -22.44 7.14
C ILE A 959 -19.49 -20.91 7.29
N GLN A 960 -18.30 -20.41 7.60
CA GLN A 960 -18.09 -18.99 7.89
C GLN A 960 -18.15 -18.08 6.67
N SER A 961 -17.58 -18.52 5.54
CA SER A 961 -17.37 -17.68 4.34
C SER A 961 -17.92 -18.36 3.07
N PRO A 962 -19.23 -18.62 3.02
CA PRO A 962 -19.86 -19.37 1.94
C PRO A 962 -19.79 -18.68 0.57
N GLU A 963 -19.75 -17.35 0.53
CA GLU A 963 -19.59 -16.55 -0.68
C GLU A 963 -18.28 -16.85 -1.42
N SER A 964 -17.15 -16.87 -0.68
CA SER A 964 -15.82 -17.23 -1.21
C SER A 964 -15.76 -18.71 -1.59
N LEU A 965 -16.36 -19.57 -0.75
CA LEU A 965 -16.44 -21.00 -1.02
C LEU A 965 -17.21 -21.29 -2.32
N SER A 966 -18.30 -20.54 -2.57
CA SER A 966 -19.11 -20.71 -3.76
C SER A 966 -18.35 -20.37 -5.04
N VAL A 967 -17.59 -19.28 -5.04
CA VAL A 967 -16.75 -18.88 -6.18
C VAL A 967 -15.76 -20.00 -6.55
N HIS A 968 -15.09 -20.55 -5.53
CA HIS A 968 -14.08 -21.59 -5.69
C HIS A 968 -14.68 -22.91 -6.16
N LEU A 969 -15.66 -23.46 -5.43
CA LEU A 969 -16.16 -24.83 -5.68
C LEU A 969 -17.08 -24.92 -6.89
N SER A 970 -17.77 -23.85 -7.25
CA SER A 970 -18.71 -23.84 -8.37
C SER A 970 -18.04 -23.73 -9.75
N GLU A 971 -16.72 -23.53 -9.80
CA GLU A 971 -15.99 -23.57 -11.07
C GLU A 971 -16.10 -24.95 -11.73
N ARG A 972 -16.57 -25.00 -12.98
CA ARG A 972 -16.91 -26.27 -13.64
C ARG A 972 -15.69 -27.10 -14.00
N ASN A 973 -14.56 -26.44 -14.27
CA ASN A 973 -13.34 -27.10 -14.73
C ASN A 973 -12.34 -27.37 -13.59
N LEU A 974 -12.37 -26.56 -12.52
CA LEU A 974 -11.37 -26.60 -11.45
C LEU A 974 -11.96 -26.97 -10.08
N GLY A 975 -13.28 -26.86 -9.92
CA GLY A 975 -13.99 -27.21 -8.69
C GLY A 975 -14.88 -28.45 -8.87
N ILE A 976 -15.85 -28.60 -7.97
CA ILE A 976 -16.90 -29.63 -8.08
C ILE A 976 -17.85 -29.30 -9.25
N GLY A 977 -17.95 -28.01 -9.58
CA GLY A 977 -18.84 -27.47 -10.60
C GLY A 977 -20.28 -27.43 -10.13
N GLY A 978 -20.99 -26.36 -10.48
CA GLY A 978 -22.42 -26.22 -10.17
C GLY A 978 -22.89 -24.80 -10.42
N CYS A 979 -24.18 -24.54 -10.19
CA CYS A 979 -24.76 -23.21 -10.25
C CYS A 979 -24.45 -22.36 -9.00
N GLY A 980 -23.87 -22.98 -7.98
CA GLY A 980 -23.60 -22.37 -6.69
C GLY A 980 -23.54 -23.41 -5.57
N ILE A 981 -23.54 -22.93 -4.34
CA ILE A 981 -23.66 -23.76 -3.14
C ILE A 981 -24.97 -23.47 -2.39
N ILE A 982 -25.46 -24.47 -1.67
CA ILE A 982 -26.63 -24.37 -0.80
C ILE A 982 -26.26 -24.89 0.59
N LEU A 983 -26.54 -24.08 1.61
CA LEU A 983 -26.34 -24.45 3.00
C LEU A 983 -27.68 -24.88 3.61
N ILE A 984 -27.67 -25.99 4.33
CA ILE A 984 -28.79 -26.48 5.13
C ILE A 984 -28.48 -26.18 6.60
N GLU A 985 -29.12 -25.15 7.14
CA GLU A 985 -28.86 -24.57 8.45
C GLU A 985 -30.01 -24.88 9.43
N PRO A 986 -29.78 -24.76 10.76
CA PRO A 986 -30.87 -24.87 11.73
C PRO A 986 -31.86 -23.71 11.57
N SER A 987 -33.15 -23.98 11.75
CA SER A 987 -34.22 -22.97 11.75
C SER A 987 -34.97 -22.97 13.08
N LEU A 988 -35.40 -21.79 13.53
CA LEU A 988 -36.28 -21.65 14.70
C LEU A 988 -37.78 -21.70 14.34
N VAL A 989 -38.11 -21.61 13.05
CA VAL A 989 -39.50 -21.43 12.57
C VAL A 989 -39.92 -22.49 11.53
N ALA A 990 -39.01 -23.35 11.11
CA ALA A 990 -39.21 -24.38 10.08
C ALA A 990 -38.40 -25.65 10.38
N ASP A 991 -38.51 -26.69 9.55
CA ASP A 991 -37.73 -27.94 9.72
C ASP A 991 -36.23 -27.73 9.48
N ALA A 992 -35.88 -26.83 8.57
CA ALA A 992 -34.51 -26.38 8.31
C ALA A 992 -34.55 -25.00 7.63
N LYS A 993 -33.39 -24.34 7.58
CA LYS A 993 -33.17 -23.11 6.83
C LYS A 993 -32.28 -23.39 5.62
N MET A 994 -32.60 -22.76 4.50
CA MET A 994 -31.81 -22.85 3.27
C MET A 994 -31.23 -21.47 2.93
N ARG A 995 -29.91 -21.42 2.73
CA ARG A 995 -29.21 -20.26 2.14
C ARG A 995 -28.54 -20.69 0.84
N ILE A 996 -28.51 -19.79 -0.15
CA ILE A 996 -28.06 -20.09 -1.50
C ILE A 996 -27.05 -19.04 -1.93
N PHE A 997 -25.89 -19.47 -2.39
CA PHE A 997 -24.87 -18.59 -2.94
C PHE A 997 -24.64 -18.99 -4.39
N ASN A 998 -24.77 -18.02 -5.29
CA ASN A 998 -24.53 -18.23 -6.71
C ASN A 998 -23.04 -18.45 -6.97
N ARG A 999 -22.72 -18.86 -8.20
CA ARG A 999 -21.35 -19.11 -8.67
C ARG A 999 -20.41 -17.89 -8.55
N ASP A 1000 -20.95 -16.66 -8.48
CA ASP A 1000 -20.20 -15.43 -8.24
C ASP A 1000 -20.08 -15.04 -6.75
N GLY A 1001 -20.64 -15.84 -5.86
CA GLY A 1001 -20.68 -15.63 -4.41
C GLY A 1001 -21.87 -14.78 -3.94
N SER A 1002 -22.70 -14.22 -4.82
CA SER A 1002 -23.89 -13.47 -4.42
C SER A 1002 -24.94 -14.35 -3.76
N GLU A 1003 -25.55 -13.89 -2.67
CA GLU A 1003 -26.63 -14.61 -1.99
C GLU A 1003 -27.97 -14.42 -2.73
N ALA A 1004 -28.64 -15.53 -3.04
CA ALA A 1004 -29.95 -15.53 -3.68
C ALA A 1004 -31.06 -15.77 -2.67
N SER A 1005 -32.20 -15.09 -2.84
CA SER A 1005 -33.28 -15.17 -1.85
C SER A 1005 -34.07 -16.49 -1.90
N MET A 1006 -34.10 -17.13 -3.07
CA MET A 1006 -34.84 -18.37 -3.31
C MET A 1006 -34.28 -19.15 -4.51
N CYS A 1007 -34.35 -20.49 -4.46
CA CYS A 1007 -34.11 -21.38 -5.59
C CYS A 1007 -35.09 -22.54 -5.54
N GLY A 1008 -36.04 -22.57 -6.49
CA GLY A 1008 -37.09 -23.59 -6.52
C GLY A 1008 -36.54 -25.00 -6.76
N ASN A 1009 -35.51 -25.16 -7.59
CA ASN A 1009 -34.88 -26.47 -7.80
C ASN A 1009 -34.04 -26.86 -6.58
N GLY A 1010 -33.33 -25.89 -6.00
CA GLY A 1010 -32.52 -26.04 -4.80
C GLY A 1010 -33.32 -26.59 -3.60
N ILE A 1011 -34.45 -25.95 -3.30
CA ILE A 1011 -35.27 -26.30 -2.14
C ILE A 1011 -35.90 -27.70 -2.26
N ARG A 1012 -36.21 -28.17 -3.49
CA ARG A 1012 -36.66 -29.57 -3.71
C ARG A 1012 -35.59 -30.56 -3.27
N CYS A 1013 -34.34 -30.29 -3.60
CA CYS A 1013 -33.20 -31.11 -3.23
C CYS A 1013 -32.92 -31.04 -1.72
N VAL A 1014 -33.15 -29.90 -1.05
CA VAL A 1014 -33.11 -29.82 0.43
C VAL A 1014 -34.15 -30.76 1.04
N GLY A 1015 -35.39 -30.74 0.56
CA GLY A 1015 -36.44 -31.63 1.06
C GLY A 1015 -36.11 -33.11 0.86
N LYS A 1016 -35.53 -33.47 -0.29
CA LYS A 1016 -34.98 -34.82 -0.52
C LYS A 1016 -33.86 -35.16 0.46
N TYR A 1017 -32.89 -34.27 0.65
CA TYR A 1017 -31.74 -34.51 1.52
C TYR A 1017 -32.16 -34.76 2.97
N LEU A 1018 -33.05 -33.93 3.51
CA LEU A 1018 -33.53 -34.06 4.88
C LEU A 1018 -34.25 -35.40 5.11
N PHE A 1019 -35.10 -35.81 4.17
CA PHE A 1019 -35.85 -37.06 4.29
C PHE A 1019 -34.96 -38.29 4.09
N ASP A 1020 -34.18 -38.33 3.01
CA ASP A 1020 -33.35 -39.48 2.66
C ASP A 1020 -32.24 -39.76 3.69
N ASN A 1021 -31.82 -38.75 4.47
CA ASN A 1021 -30.85 -38.89 5.56
C ASN A 1021 -31.50 -39.04 6.95
N GLY A 1022 -32.83 -39.16 7.04
CA GLY A 1022 -33.53 -39.39 8.29
C GLY A 1022 -33.57 -38.19 9.25
N LEU A 1023 -33.29 -36.98 8.76
CA LEU A 1023 -33.38 -35.74 9.53
C LEU A 1023 -34.83 -35.30 9.74
N VAL A 1024 -35.72 -35.73 8.84
CA VAL A 1024 -37.19 -35.61 8.97
C VAL A 1024 -37.86 -36.92 8.53
N SER A 1025 -39.01 -37.24 9.11
CA SER A 1025 -39.76 -38.47 8.81
C SER A 1025 -41.14 -38.24 8.18
N ARG A 1026 -41.57 -36.99 8.04
CA ARG A 1026 -42.89 -36.60 7.50
C ARG A 1026 -42.80 -36.16 6.03
N HIS A 1027 -43.85 -36.44 5.26
CA HIS A 1027 -43.95 -36.05 3.84
C HIS A 1027 -44.31 -34.58 3.62
N GLN A 1028 -44.74 -33.86 4.66
CA GLN A 1028 -44.97 -32.42 4.62
C GLN A 1028 -43.97 -31.74 5.54
N ILE A 1029 -43.14 -30.87 4.96
CA ILE A 1029 -42.09 -30.14 5.68
C ILE A 1029 -42.12 -28.66 5.32
N ALA A 1030 -41.52 -27.84 6.15
CA ALA A 1030 -41.35 -26.41 5.94
C ALA A 1030 -39.85 -26.07 5.92
N ILE A 1031 -39.45 -25.20 4.98
CA ILE A 1031 -38.06 -24.73 4.87
C ILE A 1031 -38.05 -23.21 4.91
N GLU A 1032 -37.26 -22.65 5.82
CA GLU A 1032 -37.02 -21.21 5.92
C GLU A 1032 -36.07 -20.77 4.80
N THR A 1033 -36.39 -19.66 4.13
CA THR A 1033 -35.56 -19.01 3.11
C THR A 1033 -35.59 -17.50 3.31
N LEU A 1034 -34.70 -16.76 2.65
CA LEU A 1034 -34.77 -15.28 2.65
C LEU A 1034 -36.09 -14.75 2.05
N SER A 1035 -36.75 -15.54 1.18
CA SER A 1035 -38.08 -15.23 0.64
C SER A 1035 -39.25 -15.68 1.53
N GLY A 1036 -38.98 -16.01 2.79
CA GLY A 1036 -39.93 -16.54 3.77
C GLY A 1036 -39.98 -18.08 3.82
N VAL A 1037 -40.81 -18.62 4.72
CA VAL A 1037 -40.98 -20.07 4.92
C VAL A 1037 -41.80 -20.67 3.77
N LYS A 1038 -41.31 -21.77 3.19
CA LYS A 1038 -41.95 -22.49 2.08
C LYS A 1038 -42.37 -23.89 2.53
N SER A 1039 -43.60 -24.29 2.20
CA SER A 1039 -44.11 -25.63 2.46
C SER A 1039 -43.83 -26.57 1.30
N LEU A 1040 -43.32 -27.77 1.60
CA LEU A 1040 -42.99 -28.81 0.64
C LEU A 1040 -43.84 -30.06 0.88
N THR A 1041 -44.17 -30.76 -0.20
CA THR A 1041 -44.76 -32.11 -0.18
C THR A 1041 -43.82 -33.08 -0.90
N LEU A 1042 -43.38 -34.12 -0.22
CA LEU A 1042 -42.41 -35.09 -0.69
C LEU A 1042 -43.12 -36.33 -1.27
N TYR A 1043 -42.71 -36.77 -2.46
CA TYR A 1043 -43.22 -37.97 -3.11
C TYR A 1043 -42.11 -39.02 -3.21
N GLU A 1044 -42.32 -40.15 -2.54
CA GLU A 1044 -41.35 -41.23 -2.47
C GLU A 1044 -41.54 -42.28 -3.55
N ARG A 1045 -40.43 -42.93 -3.91
CA ARG A 1045 -40.40 -44.15 -4.70
C ARG A 1045 -39.26 -45.03 -4.20
N GLY A 1046 -39.59 -46.21 -3.68
CA GLY A 1046 -38.59 -47.16 -3.17
C GLY A 1046 -37.86 -46.67 -1.90
N GLY A 1047 -38.57 -46.01 -0.99
CA GLY A 1047 -38.03 -45.52 0.30
C GLY A 1047 -37.12 -44.30 0.19
N LYS A 1048 -37.10 -43.62 -0.96
CA LYS A 1048 -36.37 -42.36 -1.19
C LYS A 1048 -37.27 -41.36 -1.89
N VAL A 1049 -37.05 -40.07 -1.63
CA VAL A 1049 -37.78 -38.98 -2.30
C VAL A 1049 -37.38 -38.95 -3.78
N HIS A 1050 -38.36 -39.03 -4.67
CA HIS A 1050 -38.16 -38.98 -6.12
C HIS A 1050 -38.59 -37.63 -6.71
N SER A 1051 -39.69 -37.06 -6.21
CA SER A 1051 -40.23 -35.78 -6.64
C SER A 1051 -40.70 -34.97 -5.44
N VAL A 1052 -40.66 -33.64 -5.57
CA VAL A 1052 -41.08 -32.71 -4.52
C VAL A 1052 -41.98 -31.63 -5.14
N ARG A 1053 -43.11 -31.35 -4.49
CA ARG A 1053 -43.95 -30.18 -4.74
C ARG A 1053 -43.58 -29.08 -3.75
N VAL A 1054 -43.34 -27.88 -4.26
CA VAL A 1054 -42.99 -26.69 -3.48
C VAL A 1054 -44.12 -25.68 -3.63
N ASN A 1055 -44.57 -25.10 -2.52
CA ASN A 1055 -45.35 -23.86 -2.54
C ASN A 1055 -44.39 -22.68 -2.65
N MET A 1056 -44.30 -22.06 -3.82
CA MET A 1056 -43.39 -20.94 -4.08
C MET A 1056 -43.89 -19.63 -3.47
N GLY A 1057 -45.15 -19.58 -3.02
CA GLY A 1057 -45.83 -18.38 -2.56
C GLY A 1057 -46.53 -17.63 -3.69
N LYS A 1058 -47.03 -16.43 -3.37
CA LYS A 1058 -47.74 -15.56 -4.32
C LYS A 1058 -46.75 -14.90 -5.29
N ALA A 1059 -47.12 -14.83 -6.56
CA ALA A 1059 -46.36 -14.10 -7.57
C ALA A 1059 -46.57 -12.59 -7.40
N GLU A 1060 -45.48 -11.82 -7.41
CA GLU A 1060 -45.53 -10.36 -7.34
C GLU A 1060 -45.36 -9.78 -8.75
N LEU A 1061 -46.27 -8.90 -9.16
CA LEU A 1061 -46.33 -8.30 -10.49
C LEU A 1061 -46.10 -6.78 -10.47
N ALA A 1062 -46.15 -6.16 -9.29
CA ALA A 1062 -45.97 -4.73 -9.11
C ALA A 1062 -44.51 -4.33 -9.40
N PRO A 1063 -44.24 -3.31 -10.24
CA PRO A 1063 -42.87 -2.96 -10.64
C PRO A 1063 -41.92 -2.71 -9.47
N GLU A 1064 -42.41 -2.07 -8.39
CA GLU A 1064 -41.61 -1.82 -7.18
C GLU A 1064 -41.20 -3.09 -6.43
N LYS A 1065 -41.96 -4.19 -6.58
CA LYS A 1065 -41.67 -5.49 -5.95
C LYS A 1065 -40.91 -6.45 -6.88
N VAL A 1066 -40.79 -6.13 -8.17
CA VAL A 1066 -39.98 -6.85 -9.17
C VAL A 1066 -38.66 -6.11 -9.47
N PRO A 1067 -38.25 -5.19 -8.59
CA PRO A 1067 -37.34 -4.06 -8.85
C PRO A 1067 -37.09 -3.68 -10.32
N VAL A 1068 -38.13 -3.21 -11.04
CA VAL A 1068 -38.01 -2.69 -12.41
C VAL A 1068 -38.45 -1.22 -12.49
N LEU A 1069 -37.64 -0.38 -13.13
CA LEU A 1069 -37.87 1.07 -13.25
C LEU A 1069 -38.86 1.42 -14.37
N LEU A 1070 -40.05 0.81 -14.34
CA LEU A 1070 -41.13 1.08 -15.28
C LEU A 1070 -42.43 1.42 -14.52
N PRO A 1071 -43.17 2.47 -14.92
CA PRO A 1071 -44.36 2.92 -14.18
C PRO A 1071 -45.58 2.03 -14.46
N GLY A 1072 -46.50 1.89 -13.50
CA GLY A 1072 -47.80 1.21 -13.69
C GLY A 1072 -48.08 0.15 -12.63
N PRO A 1073 -49.27 -0.49 -12.67
CA PRO A 1073 -49.65 -1.49 -11.67
C PRO A 1073 -48.95 -2.85 -11.89
N SER A 1074 -48.50 -3.13 -13.12
CA SER A 1074 -47.71 -4.31 -13.47
C SER A 1074 -46.94 -4.07 -14.78
N VAL A 1075 -45.96 -4.93 -15.07
CA VAL A 1075 -45.27 -4.99 -16.36
C VAL A 1075 -45.61 -6.32 -17.01
N LEU A 1076 -46.64 -6.36 -17.86
CA LEU A 1076 -47.05 -7.55 -18.61
C LEU A 1076 -47.19 -7.17 -20.09
N GLY A 1077 -46.52 -7.90 -20.99
CA GLY A 1077 -46.59 -7.67 -22.43
C GLY A 1077 -46.13 -6.26 -22.86
N ARG A 1078 -45.17 -5.65 -22.15
CA ARG A 1078 -44.78 -4.25 -22.37
C ARG A 1078 -43.60 -4.13 -23.32
N LYS A 1079 -43.74 -3.29 -24.33
CA LYS A 1079 -42.64 -2.98 -25.26
C LYS A 1079 -41.62 -2.03 -24.62
N VAL A 1080 -40.35 -2.41 -24.69
CA VAL A 1080 -39.20 -1.62 -24.22
C VAL A 1080 -38.04 -1.76 -25.20
N ALA A 1081 -37.25 -0.70 -25.35
CA ALA A 1081 -36.01 -0.74 -26.11
C ALA A 1081 -34.85 -1.14 -25.19
N ILE A 1082 -34.23 -2.30 -25.44
CA ILE A 1082 -33.03 -2.77 -24.74
C ILE A 1082 -31.98 -3.08 -25.80
N ASP A 1083 -30.79 -2.48 -25.66
CA ASP A 1083 -29.66 -2.68 -26.58
C ASP A 1083 -30.04 -2.49 -28.07
N GLY A 1084 -30.82 -1.44 -28.34
CA GLY A 1084 -31.28 -1.10 -29.70
C GLY A 1084 -32.37 -2.02 -30.28
N LYS A 1085 -32.92 -2.96 -29.49
CA LYS A 1085 -33.99 -3.87 -29.91
C LYS A 1085 -35.27 -3.60 -29.13
N ASP A 1086 -36.40 -3.54 -29.84
CA ASP A 1086 -37.73 -3.49 -29.23
C ASP A 1086 -38.15 -4.89 -28.77
N LEU A 1087 -38.22 -5.07 -27.45
CA LEU A 1087 -38.60 -6.33 -26.81
C LEU A 1087 -39.92 -6.16 -26.07
N GLU A 1088 -40.80 -7.16 -26.18
CA GLU A 1088 -42.00 -7.23 -25.35
C GLU A 1088 -41.70 -8.07 -24.09
N ILE A 1089 -41.69 -7.40 -22.94
CA ILE A 1089 -41.27 -7.99 -21.67
C ILE A 1089 -42.43 -8.09 -20.68
N SER A 1090 -42.38 -9.11 -19.84
CA SER A 1090 -43.24 -9.26 -18.66
C SER A 1090 -42.37 -9.48 -17.42
N CYS A 1091 -42.56 -8.69 -16.36
CA CYS A 1091 -41.76 -8.79 -15.16
C CYS A 1091 -42.56 -9.45 -14.03
N VAL A 1092 -41.99 -10.51 -13.45
CA VAL A 1092 -42.60 -11.27 -12.34
C VAL A 1092 -41.54 -11.52 -11.28
N SER A 1093 -41.90 -11.41 -10.00
CA SER A 1093 -41.03 -11.86 -8.91
C SER A 1093 -41.62 -13.09 -8.23
N MET A 1094 -40.78 -14.13 -8.10
CA MET A 1094 -41.04 -15.34 -7.32
C MET A 1094 -40.09 -15.43 -6.11
N GLY A 1095 -39.72 -14.27 -5.57
CA GLY A 1095 -38.66 -14.08 -4.57
C GLY A 1095 -37.37 -13.50 -5.16
N ASN A 1096 -37.14 -13.70 -6.47
CA ASN A 1096 -36.10 -13.00 -7.24
C ASN A 1096 -36.75 -12.37 -8.49
N PRO A 1097 -36.23 -11.23 -9.00
CA PRO A 1097 -36.76 -10.58 -10.19
C PRO A 1097 -36.56 -11.43 -11.45
N GLN A 1098 -37.62 -11.58 -12.26
CA GLN A 1098 -37.61 -12.29 -13.55
C GLN A 1098 -38.16 -11.38 -14.66
N CYS A 1099 -37.47 -11.35 -15.80
CA CYS A 1099 -37.93 -10.76 -17.05
C CYS A 1099 -38.28 -11.88 -18.04
N VAL A 1100 -39.54 -11.99 -18.41
CA VAL A 1100 -40.09 -12.99 -19.33
C VAL A 1100 -40.28 -12.37 -20.71
N VAL A 1101 -39.75 -13.01 -21.74
CA VAL A 1101 -39.85 -12.58 -23.13
C VAL A 1101 -40.46 -13.70 -23.96
N PHE A 1102 -41.59 -13.43 -24.62
CA PHE A 1102 -42.26 -14.41 -25.49
C PHE A 1102 -41.67 -14.38 -26.90
N CYS A 1103 -41.53 -15.55 -27.52
CA CYS A 1103 -40.94 -15.73 -28.84
C CYS A 1103 -41.52 -16.96 -29.55
N ASP A 1104 -41.46 -16.99 -30.87
CA ASP A 1104 -42.01 -18.09 -31.67
C ASP A 1104 -41.11 -19.34 -31.66
N GLU A 1105 -39.79 -19.17 -31.72
CA GLU A 1105 -38.81 -20.27 -31.79
C GLU A 1105 -37.68 -20.09 -30.77
N VAL A 1106 -37.87 -20.63 -29.57
CA VAL A 1106 -36.93 -20.42 -28.45
C VAL A 1106 -35.58 -21.14 -28.65
N ASP A 1107 -35.55 -22.23 -29.42
CA ASP A 1107 -34.32 -23.01 -29.64
C ASP A 1107 -33.29 -22.27 -30.49
N LEU A 1108 -33.74 -21.39 -31.40
CA LEU A 1108 -32.87 -20.62 -32.30
C LEU A 1108 -32.35 -19.32 -31.67
N LEU A 1109 -32.81 -18.96 -30.47
CA LEU A 1109 -32.37 -17.73 -29.80
C LEU A 1109 -30.91 -17.80 -29.35
N ALA A 1110 -30.19 -16.71 -29.62
CA ALA A 1110 -28.87 -16.44 -29.07
C ALA A 1110 -28.98 -15.95 -27.60
N VAL A 1111 -29.38 -16.85 -26.70
CA VAL A 1111 -29.59 -16.57 -25.27
C VAL A 1111 -28.33 -16.02 -24.61
N GLU A 1112 -27.15 -16.47 -25.02
CA GLU A 1112 -25.87 -16.00 -24.48
C GLU A 1112 -25.54 -14.55 -24.84
N THR A 1113 -26.20 -13.98 -25.85
CA THR A 1113 -26.07 -12.56 -26.22
C THR A 1113 -27.21 -11.73 -25.62
N LEU A 1114 -28.45 -12.20 -25.74
CA LEU A 1114 -29.64 -11.46 -25.28
C LEU A 1114 -29.79 -11.48 -23.75
N GLY A 1115 -29.42 -12.58 -23.09
CA GLY A 1115 -29.50 -12.75 -21.65
C GLY A 1115 -28.73 -11.68 -20.88
N PRO A 1116 -27.40 -11.54 -21.08
CA PRO A 1116 -26.61 -10.49 -20.41
C PRO A 1116 -27.07 -9.07 -20.72
N ALA A 1117 -27.53 -8.81 -21.96
CA ALA A 1117 -28.00 -7.49 -22.35
C ALA A 1117 -29.24 -7.06 -21.56
N ILE A 1118 -30.19 -7.99 -21.34
CA ILE A 1118 -31.40 -7.75 -20.54
C ILE A 1118 -31.07 -7.76 -19.05
N GLU A 1119 -30.25 -8.72 -18.57
CA GLU A 1119 -29.83 -8.81 -17.16
C GLU A 1119 -29.24 -7.50 -16.65
N ASN A 1120 -28.41 -6.84 -17.45
CA ASN A 1120 -27.68 -5.62 -17.06
C ASN A 1120 -28.32 -4.32 -17.59
N ALA A 1121 -29.53 -4.39 -18.15
CA ALA A 1121 -30.22 -3.20 -18.66
C ALA A 1121 -30.52 -2.21 -17.52
N SER A 1122 -30.41 -0.91 -17.79
CA SER A 1122 -30.59 0.17 -16.80
C SER A 1122 -31.97 0.18 -16.13
N ILE A 1123 -32.97 -0.42 -16.76
CA ILE A 1123 -34.32 -0.58 -16.18
C ILE A 1123 -34.38 -1.60 -15.03
N PHE A 1124 -33.36 -2.46 -14.86
CA PHE A 1124 -33.24 -3.44 -13.78
C PHE A 1124 -32.09 -3.05 -12.83
N PRO A 1125 -32.32 -2.16 -11.85
CA PRO A 1125 -31.27 -1.68 -10.94
C PRO A 1125 -30.62 -2.81 -10.13
N GLU A 1126 -31.37 -3.88 -9.84
CA GLU A 1126 -30.86 -5.06 -9.13
C GLU A 1126 -30.44 -6.21 -10.08
N ARG A 1127 -30.41 -5.94 -11.39
CA ARG A 1127 -30.31 -6.96 -12.46
C ARG A 1127 -31.48 -7.95 -12.42
N THR A 1128 -31.63 -8.80 -13.43
CA THR A 1128 -32.76 -9.74 -13.49
C THR A 1128 -32.40 -11.07 -14.16
N ASN A 1129 -33.09 -12.14 -13.77
CA ASN A 1129 -33.06 -13.40 -14.53
C ASN A 1129 -33.95 -13.25 -15.77
N VAL A 1130 -33.59 -13.88 -16.87
CA VAL A 1130 -34.30 -13.72 -18.15
C VAL A 1130 -34.84 -15.06 -18.62
N ALA A 1131 -36.16 -15.15 -18.82
CA ALA A 1131 -36.82 -16.35 -19.33
C ALA A 1131 -37.38 -16.09 -20.73
N PHE A 1132 -36.84 -16.79 -21.72
CA PHE A 1132 -37.36 -16.78 -23.10
C PHE A 1132 -38.37 -17.91 -23.24
N VAL A 1133 -39.59 -17.59 -23.68
CA VAL A 1133 -40.74 -18.49 -23.63
C VAL A 1133 -41.36 -18.66 -25.00
N GLN A 1134 -41.51 -19.91 -25.42
CA GLN A 1134 -42.34 -20.32 -26.54
C GLN A 1134 -43.58 -21.03 -26.03
N VAL A 1135 -44.75 -20.57 -26.45
CA VAL A 1135 -46.04 -21.19 -26.10
C VAL A 1135 -46.28 -22.35 -27.07
N VAL A 1136 -46.26 -23.59 -26.55
CA VAL A 1136 -46.46 -24.80 -27.37
C VAL A 1136 -47.94 -25.19 -27.41
N SER A 1137 -48.64 -25.05 -26.29
CA SER A 1137 -50.08 -25.24 -26.17
C SER A 1137 -50.60 -24.54 -24.91
N LYS A 1138 -51.93 -24.54 -24.71
CA LYS A 1138 -52.56 -23.95 -23.51
C LYS A 1138 -52.02 -24.50 -22.17
N ASN A 1139 -51.42 -25.69 -22.17
CA ASN A 1139 -50.91 -26.35 -20.97
C ASN A 1139 -49.41 -26.70 -21.10
N THR A 1140 -48.70 -26.17 -22.10
CA THR A 1140 -47.28 -26.49 -22.32
C THR A 1140 -46.50 -25.27 -22.79
N LEU A 1141 -45.46 -24.93 -22.05
CA LEU A 1141 -44.47 -23.92 -22.41
C LEU A 1141 -43.13 -24.59 -22.69
N LYS A 1142 -42.35 -24.01 -23.60
CA LYS A 1142 -40.94 -24.33 -23.77
C LYS A 1142 -40.11 -23.11 -23.41
N VAL A 1143 -39.14 -23.26 -22.52
CA VAL A 1143 -38.45 -22.13 -21.90
C VAL A 1143 -36.93 -22.33 -21.89
N ARG A 1144 -36.18 -21.28 -22.22
CA ARG A 1144 -34.74 -21.17 -22.00
C ARG A 1144 -34.46 -20.00 -21.07
N ILE A 1145 -33.48 -20.15 -20.18
CA ILE A 1145 -33.32 -19.23 -19.05
C ILE A 1145 -31.87 -18.80 -18.92
N TRP A 1146 -31.68 -17.50 -18.78
CA TRP A 1146 -30.44 -16.87 -18.34
C TRP A 1146 -30.56 -16.49 -16.87
N GLU A 1147 -29.75 -17.10 -16.01
CA GLU A 1147 -29.74 -16.86 -14.57
C GLU A 1147 -28.73 -15.77 -14.21
N ARG A 1148 -29.18 -14.77 -13.45
CA ARG A 1148 -28.33 -13.68 -12.97
C ARG A 1148 -27.09 -14.21 -12.26
N GLY A 1149 -25.91 -13.75 -12.67
CA GLY A 1149 -24.63 -14.15 -12.10
C GLY A 1149 -24.19 -15.60 -12.40
N SER A 1150 -24.99 -16.38 -13.14
CA SER A 1150 -24.70 -17.80 -13.45
C SER A 1150 -24.62 -18.12 -14.94
N GLY A 1151 -25.35 -17.39 -15.80
CA GLY A 1151 -25.41 -17.62 -17.25
C GLY A 1151 -26.60 -18.49 -17.68
N GLU A 1152 -26.57 -19.02 -18.90
CA GLU A 1152 -27.64 -19.91 -19.38
C GLU A 1152 -27.71 -21.19 -18.52
N SER A 1153 -28.89 -21.51 -18.00
CA SER A 1153 -29.10 -22.66 -17.14
C SER A 1153 -29.88 -23.78 -17.84
N MET A 1154 -29.67 -25.02 -17.38
CA MET A 1154 -30.44 -26.17 -17.87
C MET A 1154 -31.92 -26.07 -17.44
N ALA A 1155 -32.19 -25.47 -16.28
CA ALA A 1155 -33.51 -25.24 -15.74
C ALA A 1155 -33.47 -24.16 -14.65
N SER A 1156 -34.59 -23.45 -14.45
CA SER A 1156 -34.83 -22.57 -13.31
C SER A 1156 -36.21 -22.80 -12.75
N GLY A 1157 -36.31 -23.06 -11.44
CA GLY A 1157 -37.62 -23.21 -10.81
C GLY A 1157 -38.40 -21.91 -10.74
N THR A 1158 -37.74 -20.82 -10.33
CA THR A 1158 -38.36 -19.49 -10.25
C THR A 1158 -38.67 -18.93 -11.63
N GLY A 1159 -37.76 -19.12 -12.61
CA GLY A 1159 -38.01 -18.69 -13.99
C GLY A 1159 -39.11 -19.49 -14.68
N ALA A 1160 -39.22 -20.80 -14.43
CA ALA A 1160 -40.35 -21.61 -14.90
C ALA A 1160 -41.68 -21.16 -14.30
N CYS A 1161 -41.70 -20.83 -13.01
CA CYS A 1161 -42.88 -20.28 -12.34
C CYS A 1161 -43.27 -18.93 -12.92
N ALA A 1162 -42.32 -18.02 -13.09
CA ALA A 1162 -42.57 -16.71 -13.69
C ALA A 1162 -43.06 -16.80 -15.14
N ALA A 1163 -42.49 -17.69 -15.95
CA ALA A 1163 -42.96 -17.95 -17.31
C ALA A 1163 -44.42 -18.44 -17.33
N ALA A 1164 -44.78 -19.37 -16.43
CA ALA A 1164 -46.15 -19.87 -16.30
C ALA A 1164 -47.13 -18.79 -15.81
N VAL A 1165 -46.73 -17.95 -14.86
CA VAL A 1165 -47.53 -16.82 -14.36
C VAL A 1165 -47.76 -15.81 -15.48
N ALA A 1166 -46.70 -15.36 -16.16
CA ALA A 1166 -46.81 -14.40 -17.26
C ALA A 1166 -47.68 -14.96 -18.40
N ALA A 1167 -47.53 -16.25 -18.73
CA ALA A 1167 -48.34 -16.89 -19.76
C ALA A 1167 -49.82 -16.98 -19.37
N ALA A 1168 -50.13 -17.26 -18.10
CA ALA A 1168 -51.51 -17.30 -17.62
C ALA A 1168 -52.16 -15.92 -17.57
N GLU A 1169 -51.45 -14.90 -17.08
CA GLU A 1169 -51.96 -13.51 -17.00
C GLU A 1169 -52.17 -12.87 -18.38
N LEU A 1170 -51.36 -13.26 -19.38
CA LEU A 1170 -51.55 -12.85 -20.78
C LEU A 1170 -52.56 -13.72 -21.54
N GLY A 1171 -53.16 -14.73 -20.91
CA GLY A 1171 -54.17 -15.60 -21.51
C GLY A 1171 -53.63 -16.69 -22.46
N TYR A 1172 -52.31 -16.90 -22.50
CA TYR A 1172 -51.69 -17.99 -23.27
C TYR A 1172 -51.89 -19.36 -22.62
N CYS A 1173 -51.97 -19.42 -21.29
CA CYS A 1173 -52.22 -20.63 -20.50
C CYS A 1173 -53.42 -20.48 -19.56
N GLU A 1174 -54.03 -21.60 -19.14
CA GLU A 1174 -55.18 -21.58 -18.22
C GLU A 1174 -54.72 -21.43 -16.75
N LYS A 1175 -55.20 -20.37 -16.09
CA LYS A 1175 -54.98 -20.13 -14.65
C LYS A 1175 -55.69 -21.21 -13.82
N GLY A 1176 -55.03 -21.72 -12.79
CA GLY A 1176 -55.47 -22.87 -11.97
C GLY A 1176 -55.14 -24.24 -12.57
N GLY A 1177 -54.85 -24.29 -13.87
CA GLY A 1177 -54.46 -25.49 -14.60
C GLY A 1177 -53.02 -25.94 -14.33
N ASN A 1178 -52.73 -27.19 -14.71
CA ASN A 1178 -51.39 -27.77 -14.67
C ASN A 1178 -50.64 -27.42 -15.96
N ILE A 1179 -49.61 -26.58 -15.85
CA ILE A 1179 -48.79 -26.10 -16.97
C ILE A 1179 -47.47 -26.89 -16.98
N ASN A 1180 -47.21 -27.62 -18.06
CA ASN A 1180 -45.93 -28.29 -18.28
C ASN A 1180 -44.90 -27.31 -18.83
N VAL A 1181 -43.86 -27.02 -18.08
CA VAL A 1181 -42.76 -26.15 -18.51
C VAL A 1181 -41.59 -27.03 -18.93
N ARG A 1182 -41.33 -27.09 -20.24
CA ARG A 1182 -40.22 -27.85 -20.86
C ARG A 1182 -38.97 -26.98 -20.88
N LEU A 1183 -37.98 -27.34 -20.07
CA LEU A 1183 -36.67 -26.73 -19.99
C LEU A 1183 -35.63 -27.64 -20.65
N LYS A 1184 -34.40 -27.16 -20.86
CA LYS A 1184 -33.31 -27.99 -21.41
C LYS A 1184 -33.02 -29.23 -20.56
N GLY A 1185 -33.07 -29.10 -19.24
CA GLY A 1185 -32.78 -30.17 -18.28
C GLY A 1185 -33.94 -31.11 -17.98
N GLY A 1186 -35.14 -30.85 -18.50
CA GLY A 1186 -36.33 -31.68 -18.28
C GLY A 1186 -37.63 -30.87 -18.16
N THR A 1187 -38.72 -31.56 -17.80
CA THR A 1187 -40.04 -30.94 -17.69
C THR A 1187 -40.45 -30.79 -16.23
N MET A 1188 -40.99 -29.62 -15.90
CA MET A 1188 -41.55 -29.33 -14.58
C MET A 1188 -43.04 -29.02 -14.69
N LEU A 1189 -43.79 -29.35 -13.63
CA LEU A 1189 -45.21 -29.05 -13.53
C LEU A 1189 -45.42 -27.80 -12.67
N VAL A 1190 -46.01 -26.77 -13.24
CA VAL A 1190 -46.36 -25.54 -12.52
C VAL A 1190 -47.88 -25.38 -12.48
N GLN A 1191 -48.42 -25.08 -11.30
CA GLN A 1191 -49.82 -24.76 -11.10
C GLN A 1191 -49.89 -23.36 -10.48
N TYR A 1192 -50.53 -22.42 -11.18
CA TYR A 1192 -50.67 -21.03 -10.73
C TYR A 1192 -52.12 -20.74 -10.29
N THR A 1193 -52.28 -20.27 -9.05
CA THR A 1193 -53.56 -19.86 -8.45
C THR A 1193 -53.46 -18.40 -7.96
N ASP A 1194 -54.57 -17.78 -7.55
CA ASP A 1194 -54.54 -16.40 -7.03
C ASP A 1194 -53.76 -16.27 -5.71
N GLU A 1195 -53.72 -17.34 -4.92
CA GLU A 1195 -53.06 -17.38 -3.62
C GLU A 1195 -51.59 -17.81 -3.71
N ALA A 1196 -51.25 -18.72 -4.63
CA ALA A 1196 -49.91 -19.30 -4.70
C ALA A 1196 -49.54 -19.90 -6.07
N VAL A 1197 -48.24 -19.99 -6.32
CA VAL A 1197 -47.66 -20.82 -7.39
C VAL A 1197 -47.10 -22.11 -6.76
N TYR A 1198 -47.55 -23.26 -7.27
CA TYR A 1198 -47.01 -24.56 -6.91
C TYR A 1198 -46.17 -25.11 -8.03
N MET A 1199 -45.05 -25.70 -7.65
CA MET A 1199 -44.08 -26.24 -8.60
C MET A 1199 -43.69 -27.64 -8.19
N THR A 1200 -43.84 -28.60 -9.10
CA THR A 1200 -43.51 -30.02 -8.86
C THR A 1200 -42.49 -30.48 -9.89
N GLY A 1201 -41.44 -31.14 -9.41
CA GLY A 1201 -40.37 -31.66 -10.25
C GLY A 1201 -39.57 -32.74 -9.56
N ASP A 1202 -38.63 -33.32 -10.27
CA ASP A 1202 -37.67 -34.29 -9.75
C ASP A 1202 -36.68 -33.65 -8.77
N ALA A 1203 -36.10 -34.48 -7.91
CA ALA A 1203 -34.93 -34.18 -7.10
C ALA A 1203 -34.00 -35.39 -7.12
N VAL A 1204 -32.78 -35.21 -7.63
CA VAL A 1204 -31.86 -36.31 -7.92
C VAL A 1204 -30.53 -36.06 -7.23
N LYS A 1205 -30.02 -37.09 -6.53
CA LYS A 1205 -28.65 -37.09 -6.01
C LYS A 1205 -27.73 -37.53 -7.13
N ALA A 1206 -26.82 -36.66 -7.56
CA ALA A 1206 -25.81 -37.00 -8.56
C ALA A 1206 -24.70 -37.83 -7.91
N PHE A 1207 -24.02 -37.26 -6.92
CA PHE A 1207 -22.99 -37.92 -6.12
C PHE A 1207 -22.79 -37.19 -4.78
N GLU A 1208 -22.00 -37.77 -3.89
CA GLU A 1208 -21.56 -37.18 -2.64
C GLU A 1208 -20.06 -37.41 -2.46
N GLY A 1209 -19.39 -36.56 -1.68
CA GLY A 1209 -17.96 -36.65 -1.49
C GLY A 1209 -17.46 -35.73 -0.39
N THR A 1210 -16.13 -35.62 -0.31
CA THR A 1210 -15.43 -34.70 0.57
C THR A 1210 -14.52 -33.79 -0.24
N VAL A 1211 -14.36 -32.55 0.21
CA VAL A 1211 -13.45 -31.56 -0.38
C VAL A 1211 -12.63 -30.90 0.72
N GLU A 1212 -11.35 -30.68 0.47
CA GLU A 1212 -10.48 -29.89 1.35
C GLU A 1212 -10.51 -28.43 0.93
N VAL A 1213 -10.79 -27.53 1.89
CA VAL A 1213 -11.01 -26.09 1.64
C VAL A 1213 -10.22 -25.20 2.59
#